data_AF-A0A3N9NBW6-F1
#
_entry.id   AF-A0A3N9NBW6-F1
#
_cell.length_a   1.000
_cell.length_b   1.000
_cell.length_c   1.000
_cell.angle_alpha   90.00
_cell.angle_beta   90.00
_cell.angle_gamma   90.00
#
_symmetry.space_group_name_H-M   'P 1'
#
loop_
_entity.id
_entity.type
_entity.pdbx_description
1 polymer ?
#
loop_
_entity_poly.entity_id
_entity_poly.type
_entity_poly.pdbx_seq_one_letter_code
_entity_poly.pdbx_strand_id
1 'polypeptide(L)'
;MIRLLLCCLVLTSSLYGFDVQNARDIINEIGSDAYAGRRPGHPGGIKTEDYLAAKLQEYGLKPAGRNGFMQEVPMLVTREESAALTLMNHELGKIPLVQGADFSVVTNSGSGSFMANVVIAGMGYNRPDKGRDDYGDLDCQNRIVVILRDFPDSPYSFQEDHSRGRTLTWAKEKGAAAVIWYDRSIPVQGAAILEQDYDPNLPMFYIGDQVLSLLLDGSGYSLKTYKSELKKQPIPIDTGYEMWVSVRTRKLSNVSARNVVGIVYGNDPVLKNEVVIVGAHMDHVGENAKGVIFNGADDNASGTGVLSELARSIASGPALKRSVMFIHFTGEEDGLLGSGFFVNNPTIPFGNIACMLNFDMVGQGYGAVGIAGGHQLGAPWYEYYNALPAAEHERIKLYREDGYAGSDNGPFMQSGVPTLSFWSRGDHPFYHNYTDDSEFIVDSVLTNVGSRAESLIRFIADYTEPLASRSDSLRNIARTATTLNLRGFFVDPSGSLPKLSALTAAWLPHDALMPIAEMTARAAEIHYVCKERNLTSSGLAEAVNAYANDKFGVFLSIPEASFVGRTPQETITLVRQGLSLVSLVPGNGKSGGKMSDEIQKILLDAGLYAEVPLDFAAPARISTWKDHAIVTARLADFADIPEEIRESLLTSEALLVLEVEPDMTSEQIESIRSGRQRRVHLNFGNAYPELRENEIKSAIRKLYEAEMSRDDILLLSGGNLRRFFKS
;
A
#
# COMPACT_ATOMS: atom_id res chain seq x y z
N MET A 1 -27.88 28.82 -39.28
CA MET A 1 -28.03 28.58 -37.82
C MET A 1 -27.36 27.30 -37.35
N ILE A 2 -27.65 26.12 -37.91
CA ILE A 2 -27.06 24.84 -37.47
C ILE A 2 -25.51 24.80 -37.59
N ARG A 3 -24.92 25.38 -38.65
CA ARG A 3 -23.45 25.51 -38.77
C ARG A 3 -22.81 26.51 -37.77
N LEU A 4 -23.54 27.54 -37.35
CA LEU A 4 -23.06 28.48 -36.33
C LEU A 4 -23.12 27.84 -34.93
N LEU A 5 -24.18 27.06 -34.65
CA LEU A 5 -24.31 26.26 -33.43
C LEU A 5 -23.23 25.16 -33.34
N LEU A 6 -22.90 24.47 -34.44
CA LEU A 6 -21.78 23.51 -34.44
C LEU A 6 -20.42 24.19 -34.25
N CYS A 7 -20.17 25.35 -34.86
CA CYS A 7 -18.94 26.11 -34.59
C CYS A 7 -18.85 26.56 -33.13
N CYS A 8 -19.96 27.03 -32.53
CA CYS A 8 -19.97 27.41 -31.11
C CYS A 8 -19.78 26.20 -30.18
N LEU A 9 -20.35 25.03 -30.47
CA LEU A 9 -20.17 23.80 -29.68
C LEU A 9 -18.74 23.24 -29.77
N VAL A 10 -18.09 23.33 -30.94
CA VAL A 10 -16.69 22.93 -31.14
C VAL A 10 -15.72 23.95 -30.50
N LEU A 11 -16.05 25.24 -30.52
CA LEU A 11 -15.28 26.28 -29.82
C LEU A 11 -15.43 26.20 -28.29
N THR A 12 -16.59 25.82 -27.76
CA THR A 12 -16.77 25.66 -26.30
C THR A 12 -16.10 24.39 -25.77
N SER A 13 -15.99 23.33 -26.56
CA SER A 13 -15.29 22.10 -26.15
C SER A 13 -13.75 22.27 -26.18
N SER A 14 -13.22 23.18 -27.00
CA SER A 14 -11.78 23.50 -27.03
C SER A 14 -11.32 24.49 -25.95
N LEU A 15 -12.23 25.13 -25.20
CA LEU A 15 -11.88 26.16 -24.20
C LEU A 15 -11.66 25.59 -22.78
N TYR A 16 -12.23 24.43 -22.46
CA TYR A 16 -12.23 23.86 -21.10
C TYR A 16 -11.56 22.49 -20.96
N GLY A 17 -11.22 21.82 -22.07
CA GLY A 17 -10.53 20.53 -22.02
C GLY A 17 -9.05 20.65 -21.68
N PHE A 18 -8.43 19.51 -21.34
CA PHE A 18 -6.99 19.40 -21.10
C PHE A 18 -6.16 19.94 -22.28
N ASP A 19 -5.34 20.95 -22.01
CA ASP A 19 -4.38 21.56 -22.94
C ASP A 19 -2.95 21.08 -22.63
N VAL A 20 -2.44 20.23 -23.50
CA VAL A 20 -1.08 19.69 -23.36
C VAL A 20 -0.01 20.78 -23.38
N GLN A 21 -0.22 21.89 -24.09
CA GLN A 21 0.80 22.94 -24.17
C GLN A 21 0.95 23.66 -22.83
N ASN A 22 -0.15 23.91 -22.11
CA ASN A 22 -0.06 24.51 -20.77
C ASN A 22 0.63 23.56 -19.77
N ALA A 23 0.33 22.26 -19.83
CA ALA A 23 1.07 21.27 -19.04
C ALA A 23 2.57 21.28 -19.40
N ARG A 24 2.89 21.34 -20.70
CA ARG A 24 4.25 21.35 -21.22
C ARG A 24 5.04 22.59 -20.80
N ASP A 25 4.41 23.76 -20.81
CA ASP A 25 5.03 25.02 -20.41
C ASP A 25 5.40 24.99 -18.92
N ILE A 26 4.53 24.43 -18.07
CA ILE A 26 4.82 24.24 -16.64
C ILE A 26 5.97 23.27 -16.43
N ILE A 27 5.97 22.13 -17.14
CA ILE A 27 7.06 21.14 -17.10
C ILE A 27 8.39 21.78 -17.49
N ASN A 28 8.41 22.55 -18.58
CA ASN A 28 9.62 23.22 -19.06
C ASN A 28 10.13 24.27 -18.07
N GLU A 29 9.22 25.02 -17.45
CA GLU A 29 9.59 26.04 -16.46
C GLU A 29 10.22 25.39 -15.22
N ILE A 30 9.46 24.54 -14.53
CA ILE A 30 9.92 23.97 -13.25
C ILE A 30 11.01 22.91 -13.44
N GLY A 31 11.03 22.24 -14.60
CA GLY A 31 12.04 21.27 -15.03
C GLY A 31 13.31 21.89 -15.62
N SER A 32 13.53 23.19 -15.45
CA SER A 32 14.74 23.87 -15.91
C SER A 32 15.78 24.03 -14.79
N ASP A 33 17.04 24.21 -15.18
CA ASP A 33 18.16 24.53 -14.28
C ASP A 33 17.88 25.74 -13.38
N ALA A 34 17.01 26.66 -13.79
CA ALA A 34 16.62 27.83 -13.01
C ALA A 34 15.85 27.48 -11.72
N TYR A 35 15.43 26.22 -11.57
CA TYR A 35 14.80 25.66 -10.38
C TYR A 35 15.70 24.66 -9.65
N ALA A 36 16.93 24.43 -10.11
CA ALA A 36 17.97 23.65 -9.44
C ALA A 36 17.47 22.30 -8.90
N GLY A 37 16.68 21.57 -9.70
CA GLY A 37 16.13 20.26 -9.36
C GLY A 37 15.10 20.24 -8.22
N ARG A 38 14.60 21.40 -7.79
CA ARG A 38 13.40 21.54 -6.92
C ARG A 38 13.45 20.81 -5.58
N ARG A 39 14.64 20.64 -5.01
CA ARG A 39 14.77 19.93 -3.74
C ARG A 39 13.97 20.62 -2.61
N PRO A 40 13.24 19.86 -1.77
CA PRO A 40 12.43 20.41 -0.69
C PRO A 40 13.26 21.26 0.28
N GLY A 41 12.74 22.44 0.64
CA GLY A 41 13.41 23.35 1.56
C GLY A 41 14.65 24.07 1.00
N HIS A 42 15.03 23.81 -0.26
CA HIS A 42 16.08 24.57 -0.95
C HIS A 42 15.47 25.68 -1.81
N PRO A 43 16.25 26.72 -2.19
CA PRO A 43 15.73 27.85 -2.97
C PRO A 43 14.95 27.45 -4.24
N GLY A 44 15.40 26.39 -4.92
CA GLY A 44 14.71 25.83 -6.09
C GLY A 44 13.31 25.30 -5.78
N GLY A 45 13.18 24.50 -4.71
CA GLY A 45 11.88 23.98 -4.24
C GLY A 45 10.94 25.11 -3.80
N ILE A 46 11.43 26.07 -3.00
CA ILE A 46 10.65 27.25 -2.58
C ILE A 46 10.14 28.04 -3.79
N LYS A 47 10.99 28.22 -4.81
CA LYS A 47 10.62 28.89 -6.06
C LYS A 47 9.53 28.11 -6.83
N THR A 48 9.60 26.78 -6.86
CA THR A 48 8.55 25.92 -7.45
C THR A 48 7.22 26.07 -6.72
N GLU A 49 7.24 26.01 -5.39
CA GLU A 49 6.05 26.13 -4.56
C GLU A 49 5.34 27.47 -4.81
N ASP A 50 6.09 28.58 -4.81
CA ASP A 50 5.55 29.91 -5.08
C ASP A 50 4.99 30.04 -6.51
N TYR A 51 5.69 29.48 -7.50
CA TYR A 51 5.24 29.46 -8.89
C TYR A 51 3.91 28.70 -9.05
N LEU A 52 3.80 27.51 -8.47
CA LEU A 52 2.60 26.68 -8.57
C LEU A 52 1.42 27.30 -7.80
N ALA A 53 1.66 27.91 -6.64
CA ALA A 53 0.62 28.66 -5.94
C ALA A 53 0.08 29.82 -6.78
N ALA A 54 0.96 30.55 -7.47
CA ALA A 54 0.56 31.60 -8.41
C ALA A 54 -0.26 31.04 -9.58
N LYS A 55 0.09 29.85 -10.10
CA LYS A 55 -0.71 29.18 -11.14
C LYS A 55 -2.10 28.77 -10.67
N LEU A 56 -2.22 28.15 -9.49
CA LEU A 56 -3.54 27.82 -8.94
C LEU A 56 -4.39 29.08 -8.72
N GLN A 57 -3.77 30.17 -8.27
CA GLN A 57 -4.45 31.46 -8.13
C GLN A 57 -4.89 32.04 -9.49
N GLU A 58 -4.02 32.01 -10.50
CA GLU A 58 -4.30 32.43 -11.88
C GLU A 58 -5.52 31.68 -12.45
N TYR A 59 -5.61 30.38 -12.18
CA TYR A 59 -6.70 29.51 -12.61
C TYR A 59 -7.99 29.68 -11.79
N GLY A 60 -7.99 30.54 -10.77
CA GLY A 60 -9.18 30.89 -9.99
C GLY A 60 -9.53 29.92 -8.86
N LEU A 61 -8.65 28.96 -8.54
CA LEU A 61 -8.86 28.07 -7.41
C LEU A 61 -8.89 28.87 -6.09
N LYS A 62 -9.60 28.33 -5.10
CA LYS A 62 -9.56 28.89 -3.75
C LYS A 62 -8.39 28.30 -2.97
N PRO A 63 -7.67 29.11 -2.17
CA PRO A 63 -6.62 28.59 -1.31
C PRO A 63 -7.20 27.60 -0.31
N ALA A 64 -6.57 26.44 -0.16
CA ALA A 64 -6.95 25.40 0.80
C ALA A 64 -5.76 24.87 1.61
N GLY A 65 -4.67 25.65 1.66
CA GLY A 65 -3.57 25.47 2.61
C GLY A 65 -3.93 26.02 3.99
N ARG A 66 -2.98 25.94 4.93
CA ARG A 66 -3.09 26.58 6.25
C ARG A 66 -2.76 28.08 6.19
N ASN A 67 -1.95 28.49 5.22
CA ASN A 67 -1.57 29.88 4.96
C ASN A 67 -1.73 30.18 3.46
N GLY A 68 -2.93 30.63 3.06
CA GLY A 68 -3.27 30.76 1.64
C GLY A 68 -3.21 29.39 0.95
N PHE A 69 -2.48 29.30 -0.16
CA PHE A 69 -2.27 28.01 -0.85
C PHE A 69 -1.26 27.10 -0.13
N MET A 70 -0.52 27.59 0.86
CA MET A 70 0.60 26.83 1.45
C MET A 70 0.17 26.02 2.68
N GLN A 71 0.65 24.79 2.76
CA GLN A 71 0.73 24.02 4.00
C GLN A 71 2.20 23.71 4.30
N GLU A 72 2.72 24.30 5.37
CA GLU A 72 4.10 24.07 5.84
C GLU A 72 4.30 22.60 6.26
N VAL A 73 5.41 22.02 5.81
CA VAL A 73 5.84 20.66 6.11
C VAL A 73 7.22 20.73 6.77
N PRO A 74 7.30 20.56 8.10
CA PRO A 74 8.56 20.49 8.82
C PRO A 74 9.33 19.23 8.39
N MET A 75 10.62 19.40 8.04
CA MET A 75 11.45 18.28 7.62
C MET A 75 12.94 18.54 7.88
N LEU A 76 13.70 17.44 7.97
CA LEU A 76 15.15 17.50 7.98
C LEU A 76 15.66 17.87 6.60
N VAL A 77 16.34 19.02 6.52
CA VAL A 77 17.00 19.47 5.29
C VAL A 77 18.51 19.56 5.52
N THR A 78 19.26 18.92 4.64
CA THR A 78 20.72 19.02 4.60
C THR A 78 21.19 19.57 3.25
N ARG A 79 22.38 20.15 3.25
CA ARG A 79 23.11 20.53 2.04
C ARG A 79 24.43 19.77 1.98
N GLU A 80 24.68 19.12 0.84
CA GLU A 80 25.98 18.56 0.53
C GLU A 80 26.93 19.70 0.14
N GLU A 81 28.08 19.81 0.81
CA GLU A 81 29.09 20.84 0.52
C GLU A 81 30.29 20.26 -0.23
N SER A 82 30.63 19.00 0.01
CA SER A 82 31.69 18.28 -0.72
C SER A 82 31.59 16.78 -0.47
N ALA A 83 31.92 15.96 -1.46
CA ALA A 83 32.04 14.52 -1.31
C ALA A 83 33.18 13.94 -2.15
N ALA A 84 34.00 13.09 -1.55
CA ALA A 84 35.06 12.34 -2.21
C ALA A 84 35.25 10.98 -1.54
N LEU A 85 35.33 9.92 -2.36
CA LEU A 85 35.67 8.57 -1.94
C LEU A 85 36.90 8.09 -2.73
N THR A 86 37.80 7.36 -2.08
CA THR A 86 38.95 6.74 -2.75
C THR A 86 39.18 5.35 -2.18
N LEU A 87 39.04 4.32 -3.03
CA LEU A 87 39.33 2.93 -2.66
C LEU A 87 40.83 2.69 -2.71
N MET A 88 41.38 2.08 -1.66
CA MET A 88 42.75 1.62 -1.58
C MET A 88 42.78 0.12 -1.90
N ASN A 89 43.03 -0.21 -3.17
CA ASN A 89 43.14 -1.58 -3.64
C ASN A 89 44.62 -2.01 -3.60
N HIS A 90 44.90 -3.18 -3.03
CA HIS A 90 46.29 -3.67 -2.86
C HIS A 90 47.00 -3.97 -4.19
N GLU A 91 46.25 -4.29 -5.26
CA GLU A 91 46.80 -4.61 -6.58
C GLU A 91 46.80 -3.41 -7.53
N LEU A 92 45.70 -2.65 -7.54
CA LEU A 92 45.49 -1.52 -8.46
C LEU A 92 45.94 -0.18 -7.88
N GLY A 93 46.27 -0.12 -6.59
CA GLY A 93 46.65 1.09 -5.88
C GLY A 93 45.43 1.97 -5.53
N LYS A 94 45.61 3.29 -5.62
CA LYS A 94 44.57 4.28 -5.26
C LYS A 94 43.59 4.46 -6.42
N ILE A 95 42.31 4.22 -6.16
CA ILE A 95 41.23 4.39 -7.13
C ILE A 95 40.27 5.48 -6.63
N PRO A 96 40.41 6.73 -7.11
CA PRO A 96 39.44 7.79 -6.82
C PRO A 96 38.10 7.45 -7.48
N LEU A 97 37.01 7.52 -6.72
CA LEU A 97 35.66 7.27 -7.24
C LEU A 97 35.02 8.55 -7.75
N VAL A 98 34.27 8.46 -8.83
CA VAL A 98 33.55 9.56 -9.47
C VAL A 98 32.12 9.64 -8.94
N GLN A 99 31.84 10.65 -8.11
CA GLN A 99 30.46 10.94 -7.70
C GLN A 99 29.55 11.14 -8.92
N GLY A 100 28.37 10.53 -8.89
CA GLY A 100 27.42 10.47 -10.01
C GLY A 100 27.51 9.15 -10.79
N ALA A 101 28.73 8.64 -11.01
CA ALA A 101 28.97 7.43 -11.79
C ALA A 101 29.22 6.20 -10.90
N ASP A 102 30.13 6.35 -9.93
CA ASP A 102 30.59 5.27 -9.05
C ASP A 102 29.84 5.25 -7.73
N PHE A 103 29.56 6.44 -7.19
CA PHE A 103 28.83 6.61 -5.93
C PHE A 103 27.95 7.86 -5.92
N SER A 104 27.02 7.92 -4.99
CA SER A 104 26.23 9.12 -4.65
C SER A 104 26.14 9.27 -3.13
N VAL A 105 25.89 10.49 -2.66
CA VAL A 105 25.65 10.76 -1.24
C VAL A 105 24.16 10.60 -0.97
N VAL A 106 23.80 9.86 0.08
CA VAL A 106 22.39 9.69 0.48
C VAL A 106 21.85 11.04 0.97
N THR A 107 20.61 11.39 0.61
CA THR A 107 19.99 12.62 1.14
C THR A 107 19.92 12.55 2.66
N ASN A 108 20.31 13.64 3.34
CA ASN A 108 20.43 13.70 4.80
C ASN A 108 21.55 12.82 5.39
N SER A 109 22.59 12.54 4.60
CA SER A 109 23.85 11.96 5.07
C SER A 109 24.57 12.86 6.10
N GLY A 110 25.30 12.23 7.02
CA GLY A 110 26.21 12.89 7.95
C GLY A 110 27.53 13.30 7.30
N SER A 111 28.40 13.90 8.10
CA SER A 111 29.76 14.30 7.70
C SER A 111 30.81 13.34 8.25
N GLY A 112 31.96 13.27 7.57
CA GLY A 112 33.11 12.49 8.05
C GLY A 112 34.32 12.62 7.15
N SER A 113 35.52 12.53 7.74
CA SER A 113 36.79 12.46 7.01
C SER A 113 37.74 11.46 7.69
N PHE A 114 37.87 10.26 7.12
CA PHE A 114 38.64 9.17 7.72
C PHE A 114 39.03 8.10 6.70
N MET A 115 39.95 7.22 7.10
CA MET A 115 40.26 5.95 6.43
C MET A 115 39.69 4.82 7.28
N ALA A 116 39.04 3.84 6.65
CA ALA A 116 38.56 2.65 7.35
C ALA A 116 38.50 1.44 6.41
N ASN A 117 38.59 0.23 6.97
CA ASN A 117 38.37 -0.99 6.18
C ASN A 117 36.91 -1.09 5.74
N VAL A 118 36.70 -1.71 4.58
CA VAL A 118 35.40 -1.98 3.99
C VAL A 118 34.99 -3.42 4.26
N VAL A 119 33.75 -3.61 4.70
CA VAL A 119 33.16 -4.94 4.91
C VAL A 119 31.80 -5.00 4.23
N ILE A 120 31.41 -6.16 3.70
CA ILE A 120 30.10 -6.38 3.06
C ILE A 120 29.27 -7.24 4.00
N ALA A 121 28.22 -6.66 4.56
CA ALA A 121 27.29 -7.32 5.48
C ALA A 121 26.06 -7.85 4.72
N GLY A 122 26.26 -8.50 3.58
CA GLY A 122 25.19 -9.12 2.80
C GLY A 122 24.01 -8.19 2.52
N MET A 123 22.79 -8.62 2.88
CA MET A 123 21.58 -7.78 2.78
C MET A 123 21.32 -6.91 4.01
N GLY A 124 22.21 -6.95 5.00
CA GLY A 124 22.15 -6.13 6.20
C GLY A 124 21.07 -6.51 7.21
N TYR A 125 20.40 -7.66 7.07
CA TYR A 125 19.40 -8.11 8.06
C TYR A 125 20.07 -8.65 9.32
N ASN A 126 19.56 -8.25 10.48
CA ASN A 126 19.89 -8.85 11.78
C ASN A 126 18.61 -9.44 12.42
N ARG A 127 18.15 -10.55 11.85
CA ARG A 127 16.92 -11.28 12.23
C ARG A 127 17.22 -12.77 12.46
N PRO A 128 18.06 -13.12 13.44
CA PRO A 128 18.34 -14.53 13.77
C PRO A 128 17.06 -15.29 14.13
N ASP A 129 16.04 -14.60 14.65
CA ASP A 129 14.69 -15.12 14.92
C ASP A 129 13.94 -15.58 13.65
N LYS A 130 14.26 -14.99 12.49
CA LYS A 130 13.78 -15.42 11.16
C LYS A 130 14.80 -16.26 10.40
N GLY A 131 15.88 -16.69 11.06
CA GLY A 131 16.96 -17.48 10.46
C GLY A 131 17.86 -16.69 9.51
N ARG A 132 17.93 -15.36 9.64
CA ARG A 132 18.74 -14.48 8.78
C ARG A 132 19.57 -13.51 9.61
N ASP A 133 20.88 -13.72 9.69
CA ASP A 133 21.85 -12.76 10.21
C ASP A 133 22.95 -12.55 9.17
N ASP A 134 22.88 -11.43 8.46
CA ASP A 134 23.82 -11.08 7.40
C ASP A 134 25.18 -10.58 7.93
N TYR A 135 25.28 -10.27 9.23
CA TYR A 135 26.53 -9.85 9.85
C TYR A 135 27.35 -11.06 10.33
N GLY A 136 26.69 -12.02 10.97
CA GLY A 136 27.39 -13.15 11.60
C GLY A 136 28.51 -12.67 12.54
N ASP A 137 29.71 -13.23 12.37
CA ASP A 137 30.91 -12.87 13.15
C ASP A 137 31.73 -11.69 12.56
N LEU A 138 31.21 -10.99 11.54
CA LEU A 138 31.91 -9.90 10.86
C LEU A 138 32.17 -8.73 11.82
N ASP A 139 33.44 -8.35 11.98
CA ASP A 139 33.83 -7.15 12.74
C ASP A 139 33.44 -5.89 11.95
N CYS A 140 32.43 -5.17 12.46
CA CYS A 140 31.94 -3.93 11.85
C CYS A 140 32.40 -2.68 12.62
N GLN A 141 33.15 -2.83 13.72
CA GLN A 141 33.52 -1.71 14.57
C GLN A 141 34.47 -0.76 13.83
N ASN A 142 34.05 0.50 13.69
CA ASN A 142 34.77 1.55 12.95
C ASN A 142 35.04 1.20 11.48
N ARG A 143 34.17 0.36 10.87
CA ARG A 143 34.27 -0.05 9.46
C ARG A 143 33.29 0.68 8.58
N ILE A 144 33.56 0.66 7.28
CA ILE A 144 32.59 1.05 6.24
C ILE A 144 31.79 -0.20 5.90
N VAL A 145 30.50 -0.21 6.23
CA VAL A 145 29.62 -1.37 6.04
C VAL A 145 28.83 -1.23 4.74
N VAL A 146 28.99 -2.20 3.84
CA VAL A 146 28.28 -2.28 2.56
C VAL A 146 27.08 -3.22 2.70
N ILE A 147 25.91 -2.76 2.27
CA ILE A 147 24.63 -3.47 2.37
C ILE A 147 23.95 -3.53 1.00
N LEU A 148 23.58 -4.73 0.56
CA LEU A 148 22.86 -4.96 -0.68
C LEU A 148 21.35 -4.96 -0.41
N ARG A 149 20.62 -4.02 -1.00
CA ARG A 149 19.17 -3.94 -0.91
C ARG A 149 18.53 -4.99 -1.81
N ASP A 150 18.09 -6.09 -1.23
CA ASP A 150 17.26 -7.10 -1.89
C ASP A 150 16.45 -7.88 -0.83
N PHE A 151 15.64 -8.83 -1.27
CA PHE A 151 14.89 -9.76 -0.42
C PHE A 151 15.52 -11.15 -0.43
N PRO A 152 15.60 -11.83 0.73
CA PRO A 152 16.05 -13.21 0.80
C PRO A 152 14.97 -14.16 0.25
N ASP A 153 15.38 -15.30 -0.29
CA ASP A 153 14.51 -16.43 -0.62
C ASP A 153 14.10 -17.12 0.69
N SER A 154 13.08 -16.58 1.35
CA SER A 154 12.64 -17.02 2.68
C SER A 154 11.15 -17.35 2.74
N PRO A 155 10.73 -18.34 3.55
CA PRO A 155 9.31 -18.53 3.88
C PRO A 155 8.75 -17.40 4.76
N TYR A 156 9.60 -16.57 5.38
CA TYR A 156 9.19 -15.40 6.16
C TYR A 156 9.18 -14.13 5.30
N SER A 157 8.24 -13.23 5.58
CA SER A 157 8.26 -11.89 4.99
C SER A 157 9.32 -11.01 5.65
N PHE A 158 10.09 -10.31 4.82
CA PHE A 158 11.09 -9.31 5.22
C PHE A 158 10.68 -7.89 4.81
N GLN A 159 9.42 -7.67 4.42
CA GLN A 159 8.97 -6.40 3.86
C GLN A 159 9.15 -5.21 4.81
N GLU A 160 8.88 -5.39 6.10
CA GLU A 160 9.11 -4.37 7.14
C GLU A 160 10.60 -4.19 7.49
N ASP A 161 11.39 -5.27 7.36
CA ASP A 161 12.80 -5.31 7.72
C ASP A 161 13.71 -4.68 6.65
N HIS A 162 13.24 -4.63 5.40
CA HIS A 162 14.00 -4.16 4.23
C HIS A 162 14.19 -2.63 4.17
N SER A 163 13.55 -1.88 5.06
CA SER A 163 13.65 -0.42 5.03
C SER A 163 15.08 0.08 5.32
N ARG A 164 15.43 1.22 4.73
CA ARG A 164 16.74 1.86 4.95
C ARG A 164 16.99 2.17 6.42
N GLY A 165 16.01 2.72 7.13
CA GLY A 165 16.14 3.03 8.55
C GLY A 165 16.47 1.79 9.39
N ARG A 166 15.86 0.62 9.08
CA ARG A 166 16.12 -0.63 9.81
C ARG A 166 17.52 -1.18 9.54
N THR A 167 17.92 -1.26 8.27
CA THR A 167 19.29 -1.70 7.90
C THR A 167 20.37 -0.74 8.43
N LEU A 168 20.11 0.57 8.41
CA LEU A 168 20.96 1.58 9.03
C LEU A 168 21.09 1.37 10.54
N THR A 169 19.97 1.14 11.24
CA THR A 169 19.96 0.89 12.69
C THR A 169 20.86 -0.28 13.05
N TRP A 170 20.74 -1.41 12.36
CA TRP A 170 21.58 -2.57 12.61
C TRP A 170 23.06 -2.31 12.31
N ALA A 171 23.39 -1.59 11.23
CA ALA A 171 24.77 -1.24 10.94
C ALA A 171 25.38 -0.34 12.04
N LYS A 172 24.60 0.62 12.56
CA LYS A 172 25.00 1.49 13.67
C LYS A 172 25.23 0.69 14.96
N GLU A 173 24.32 -0.22 15.29
CA GLU A 173 24.43 -1.11 16.46
C GLU A 173 25.69 -1.99 16.39
N LYS A 174 26.12 -2.36 15.17
CA LYS A 174 27.35 -3.13 14.91
C LYS A 174 28.61 -2.26 14.87
N GLY A 175 28.50 -0.94 15.01
CA GLY A 175 29.63 -0.01 15.13
C GLY A 175 30.14 0.58 13.82
N ALA A 176 29.33 0.60 12.75
CA ALA A 176 29.73 1.16 11.46
C ALA A 176 30.16 2.63 11.57
N ALA A 177 31.28 2.99 10.93
CA ALA A 177 31.75 4.37 10.77
C ALA A 177 31.15 5.06 9.54
N ALA A 178 30.72 4.28 8.55
CA ALA A 178 29.89 4.72 7.42
C ALA A 178 29.07 3.54 6.89
N VAL A 179 27.99 3.85 6.18
CA VAL A 179 27.14 2.85 5.53
C VAL A 179 27.08 3.12 4.03
N ILE A 180 27.26 2.09 3.23
CA ILE A 180 27.14 2.14 1.77
C ILE A 180 26.06 1.16 1.35
N TRP A 181 25.05 1.63 0.63
CA TRP A 181 24.06 0.75 0.01
C TRP A 181 24.40 0.45 -1.45
N TYR A 182 24.09 -0.77 -1.86
CA TYR A 182 23.98 -1.15 -3.27
C TYR A 182 22.52 -1.57 -3.52
N ASP A 183 21.97 -1.19 -4.66
CA ASP A 183 20.57 -1.47 -5.01
C ASP A 183 20.47 -1.92 -6.48
N ARG A 184 20.96 -1.06 -7.37
CA ARG A 184 20.91 -1.25 -8.83
C ARG A 184 22.27 -1.01 -9.48
N SER A 185 22.36 -1.19 -10.79
CA SER A 185 23.63 -1.14 -11.53
C SER A 185 24.35 0.20 -11.48
N ILE A 186 23.61 1.28 -11.27
CA ILE A 186 24.13 2.63 -11.05
C ILE A 186 23.79 3.07 -9.62
N PRO A 187 24.62 3.92 -8.98
CA PRO A 187 24.31 4.44 -7.65
C PRO A 187 22.98 5.20 -7.69
N VAL A 188 22.12 4.97 -6.69
CA VAL A 188 20.84 5.67 -6.56
C VAL A 188 21.09 7.15 -6.32
N GLN A 189 20.61 8.02 -7.19
CA GLN A 189 20.67 9.47 -6.99
C GLN A 189 19.37 9.88 -6.29
N GLY A 190 19.45 10.22 -5.00
CA GLY A 190 18.27 10.46 -4.16
C GLY A 190 18.16 9.49 -2.98
N ALA A 191 16.94 9.33 -2.47
CA ALA A 191 16.58 8.63 -1.24
C ALA A 191 17.12 9.29 0.05
N ALA A 192 16.21 9.66 0.96
CA ALA A 192 16.57 10.37 2.18
C ALA A 192 16.51 9.57 3.47
N ILE A 193 17.41 9.87 4.38
CA ILE A 193 17.30 9.48 5.78
C ILE A 193 16.29 10.37 6.49
N LEU A 194 15.38 9.73 7.20
CA LEU A 194 14.35 10.39 8.01
C LEU A 194 14.99 11.03 9.25
N GLU A 195 14.32 12.04 9.82
CA GLU A 195 14.90 12.81 10.92
C GLU A 195 15.25 11.95 12.14
N GLN A 196 14.44 10.95 12.48
CA GLN A 196 14.73 10.06 13.62
C GLN A 196 15.99 9.20 13.43
N ASP A 197 16.41 8.97 12.19
CA ASP A 197 17.55 8.13 11.83
C ASP A 197 18.81 8.97 11.56
N TYR A 198 18.68 10.29 11.53
CA TYR A 198 19.76 11.22 11.19
C TYR A 198 20.88 11.19 12.24
N ASP A 199 22.10 11.06 11.74
CA ASP A 199 23.31 11.17 12.54
C ASP A 199 24.30 12.09 11.83
N PRO A 200 24.66 13.25 12.42
CA PRO A 200 25.53 14.21 11.78
C PRO A 200 26.95 13.71 11.56
N ASN A 201 27.36 12.60 12.20
CA ASN A 201 28.71 12.03 12.12
C ASN A 201 28.77 10.70 11.35
N LEU A 202 27.68 10.30 10.70
CA LEU A 202 27.62 9.05 9.95
C LEU A 202 27.46 9.29 8.43
N PRO A 203 28.56 9.23 7.67
CA PRO A 203 28.52 9.23 6.21
C PRO A 203 27.74 8.04 5.64
N MET A 204 26.89 8.35 4.67
CA MET A 204 26.01 7.41 3.98
C MET A 204 26.04 7.61 2.47
N PHE A 205 26.18 6.51 1.72
CA PHE A 205 26.36 6.53 0.26
C PHE A 205 25.58 5.42 -0.45
N TYR A 206 25.39 5.58 -1.75
CA TYR A 206 25.11 4.45 -2.65
C TYR A 206 26.28 4.20 -3.60
N ILE A 207 26.42 2.96 -4.06
CA ILE A 207 27.37 2.54 -5.10
C ILE A 207 26.70 1.74 -6.22
N GLY A 208 27.32 1.72 -7.40
CA GLY A 208 26.89 0.90 -8.55
C GLY A 208 27.65 -0.43 -8.70
N ASP A 209 27.37 -1.14 -9.80
CA ASP A 209 27.93 -2.46 -10.11
C ASP A 209 29.47 -2.45 -10.18
N GLN A 210 30.07 -1.38 -10.69
CA GLN A 210 31.52 -1.27 -10.87
C GLN A 210 32.24 -1.30 -9.52
N VAL A 211 31.79 -0.50 -8.57
CA VAL A 211 32.39 -0.42 -7.22
C VAL A 211 32.12 -1.69 -6.44
N LEU A 212 30.90 -2.24 -6.48
CA LEU A 212 30.61 -3.50 -5.80
C LEU A 212 31.44 -4.66 -6.36
N SER A 213 31.64 -4.70 -7.69
CA SER A 213 32.51 -5.71 -8.31
C SER A 213 33.96 -5.58 -7.82
N LEU A 214 34.50 -4.36 -7.77
CA LEU A 214 35.85 -4.10 -7.22
C LEU A 214 35.97 -4.54 -5.76
N LEU A 215 34.93 -4.35 -4.94
CA LEU A 215 34.93 -4.77 -3.54
C LEU A 215 34.83 -6.29 -3.37
N LEU A 216 34.30 -7.01 -4.37
CA LEU A 216 34.22 -8.46 -4.39
C LEU A 216 35.50 -9.11 -4.95
N ASP A 217 36.42 -8.34 -5.55
CA ASP A 217 37.67 -8.88 -6.06
C ASP A 217 38.46 -9.59 -4.95
N GLY A 218 39.00 -10.77 -5.26
CA GLY A 218 39.69 -11.63 -4.29
C GLY A 218 38.78 -12.44 -3.34
N SER A 219 37.48 -12.17 -3.27
CA SER A 219 36.54 -12.93 -2.42
C SER A 219 36.13 -14.31 -2.98
N GLY A 220 36.46 -14.58 -4.25
CA GLY A 220 35.98 -15.76 -4.98
C GLY A 220 34.57 -15.60 -5.57
N TYR A 221 33.91 -14.46 -5.34
CA TYR A 221 32.60 -14.16 -5.90
C TYR A 221 32.67 -13.16 -7.06
N SER A 222 31.89 -13.43 -8.11
CA SER A 222 31.47 -12.40 -9.06
C SER A 222 30.23 -11.70 -8.53
N LEU A 223 29.92 -10.49 -9.02
CA LEU A 223 28.67 -9.80 -8.69
C LEU A 223 27.43 -10.68 -8.91
N LYS A 224 27.38 -11.40 -10.03
CA LYS A 224 26.26 -12.29 -10.37
C LYS A 224 26.13 -13.46 -9.40
N THR A 225 27.24 -14.12 -9.07
CA THR A 225 27.22 -15.27 -8.16
C THR A 225 26.92 -14.82 -6.73
N TYR A 226 27.50 -13.70 -6.28
CA TYR A 226 27.23 -13.13 -4.97
C TYR A 226 25.74 -12.83 -4.78
N LYS A 227 25.13 -12.04 -5.68
CA LYS A 227 23.69 -11.70 -5.60
C LYS A 227 22.79 -12.94 -5.59
N SER A 228 23.10 -13.95 -6.41
CA SER A 228 22.29 -15.17 -6.49
C SER A 228 22.41 -16.06 -5.25
N GLU A 229 23.58 -16.14 -4.63
CA GLU A 229 23.77 -16.97 -3.44
C GLU A 229 23.32 -16.24 -2.17
N LEU A 230 23.50 -14.93 -2.12
CA LEU A 230 23.09 -14.09 -0.99
C LEU A 230 21.58 -14.16 -0.74
N LYS A 231 20.76 -14.38 -1.77
CA LYS A 231 19.31 -14.63 -1.58
C LYS A 231 19.03 -15.85 -0.71
N LYS A 232 19.86 -16.88 -0.82
CA LYS A 232 19.65 -18.18 -0.16
C LYS A 232 20.19 -18.19 1.27
N GLN A 233 21.30 -17.49 1.51
CA GLN A 233 21.98 -17.50 2.81
C GLN A 233 22.80 -16.22 3.03
N PRO A 234 23.08 -15.86 4.31
CA PRO A 234 24.07 -14.84 4.64
C PRO A 234 25.46 -15.14 4.08
N ILE A 235 26.12 -14.13 3.51
CA ILE A 235 27.51 -14.22 3.01
C ILE A 235 28.25 -12.93 3.39
N PRO A 236 28.67 -12.77 4.66
CA PRO A 236 29.49 -11.65 5.08
C PRO A 236 30.89 -11.75 4.48
N ILE A 237 31.46 -10.61 4.05
CA ILE A 237 32.80 -10.54 3.45
C ILE A 237 33.59 -9.43 4.13
N ASP A 238 34.76 -9.76 4.68
CA ASP A 238 35.82 -8.78 4.91
C ASP A 238 36.60 -8.64 3.60
N THR A 239 36.54 -7.47 2.97
CA THR A 239 37.12 -7.28 1.63
C THR A 239 38.64 -7.13 1.69
N GLY A 240 39.21 -6.88 2.89
CA GLY A 240 40.61 -6.52 3.07
C GLY A 240 40.99 -5.15 2.48
N TYR A 241 40.05 -4.40 1.92
CA TYR A 241 40.30 -3.08 1.34
C TYR A 241 40.03 -1.97 2.34
N GLU A 242 40.75 -0.86 2.18
CA GLU A 242 40.48 0.39 2.88
C GLU A 242 39.85 1.40 1.93
N MET A 243 39.00 2.28 2.45
CA MET A 243 38.47 3.40 1.69
C MET A 243 38.64 4.69 2.48
N TRP A 244 39.18 5.70 1.80
CA TRP A 244 39.20 7.07 2.30
C TRP A 244 37.86 7.72 1.99
N VAL A 245 37.20 8.20 3.03
CA VAL A 245 35.93 8.93 2.98
C VAL A 245 36.21 10.38 3.34
N SER A 246 35.72 11.32 2.54
CA SER A 246 35.66 12.73 2.90
C SER A 246 34.36 13.35 2.38
N VAL A 247 33.38 13.47 3.27
CA VAL A 247 32.10 14.12 2.99
C VAL A 247 31.81 15.20 4.02
N ARG A 248 31.32 16.33 3.54
CA ARG A 248 30.82 17.42 4.37
C ARG A 248 29.39 17.72 3.98
N THR A 249 28.50 17.61 4.95
CA THR A 249 27.10 17.98 4.86
C THR A 249 26.77 18.97 5.96
N ARG A 250 25.83 19.88 5.69
CA ARG A 250 25.36 20.87 6.66
C ARG A 250 23.86 20.75 6.84
N LYS A 251 23.41 20.49 8.07
CA LYS A 251 21.99 20.61 8.43
C LYS A 251 21.58 22.08 8.31
N LEU A 252 20.51 22.35 7.57
CA LEU A 252 19.90 23.66 7.48
C LEU A 252 18.91 23.80 8.65
N SER A 253 18.95 24.92 9.36
CA SER A 253 18.09 25.15 10.53
C SER A 253 16.87 25.99 10.13
N ASN A 254 15.71 25.69 10.71
CA ASN A 254 14.45 26.41 10.49
C ASN A 254 14.01 26.48 9.02
N VAL A 255 14.25 25.40 8.27
CA VAL A 255 13.78 25.26 6.90
C VAL A 255 12.56 24.35 6.89
N SER A 256 11.49 24.81 6.25
CA SER A 256 10.32 24.01 5.88
C SER A 256 10.20 23.98 4.35
N ALA A 257 9.59 22.91 3.85
CA ALA A 257 9.04 22.90 2.50
C ALA A 257 7.52 23.03 2.61
N ARG A 258 6.81 23.24 1.49
CA ARG A 258 5.37 23.50 1.52
C ARG A 258 4.64 22.63 0.51
N ASN A 259 3.57 21.97 0.95
CA ASN A 259 2.56 21.51 0.00
C ASN A 259 1.81 22.73 -0.55
N VAL A 260 1.46 22.71 -1.84
CA VAL A 260 0.64 23.74 -2.49
C VAL A 260 -0.75 23.18 -2.73
N VAL A 261 -1.76 23.77 -2.08
CA VAL A 261 -3.13 23.23 -1.96
C VAL A 261 -4.17 24.25 -2.44
N GLY A 262 -4.90 23.90 -3.49
CA GLY A 262 -6.03 24.67 -4.02
C GLY A 262 -7.29 23.83 -4.16
N ILE A 263 -8.47 24.45 -4.08
CA ILE A 263 -9.76 23.77 -4.18
C ILE A 263 -10.71 24.47 -5.16
N VAL A 264 -11.44 23.66 -5.93
CA VAL A 264 -12.63 24.03 -6.69
C VAL A 264 -13.85 23.49 -5.95
N TYR A 265 -14.72 24.38 -5.49
CA TYR A 265 -15.91 23.96 -4.73
C TYR A 265 -17.00 23.40 -5.64
N GLY A 266 -17.58 22.28 -5.21
CA GLY A 266 -18.77 21.71 -5.83
C GLY A 266 -20.03 22.55 -5.59
N ASN A 267 -21.05 22.34 -6.41
CA ASN A 267 -22.32 23.08 -6.35
C ASN A 267 -23.46 22.33 -5.66
N ASP A 268 -23.31 21.03 -5.40
CA ASP A 268 -24.37 20.22 -4.79
C ASP A 268 -24.50 20.55 -3.29
N PRO A 269 -25.72 20.67 -2.72
CA PRO A 269 -25.91 21.03 -1.32
C PRO A 269 -25.23 20.09 -0.31
N VAL A 270 -25.10 18.80 -0.66
CA VAL A 270 -24.55 17.74 0.21
C VAL A 270 -23.17 17.33 -0.28
N LEU A 271 -23.05 16.92 -1.54
CA LEU A 271 -21.84 16.30 -2.09
C LEU A 271 -20.67 17.27 -2.19
N LYS A 272 -20.88 18.59 -2.21
CA LYS A 272 -19.77 19.57 -2.18
C LYS A 272 -18.86 19.41 -0.95
N ASN A 273 -19.33 18.78 0.12
CA ASN A 273 -18.54 18.52 1.32
C ASN A 273 -17.66 17.28 1.19
N GLU A 274 -17.94 16.40 0.22
CA GLU A 274 -17.05 15.30 -0.18
C GLU A 274 -16.01 15.85 -1.16
N VAL A 275 -14.74 15.53 -0.90
CA VAL A 275 -13.61 16.09 -1.62
C VAL A 275 -12.84 14.99 -2.34
N VAL A 276 -12.75 15.13 -3.66
CA VAL A 276 -11.84 14.34 -4.51
C VAL A 276 -10.48 15.04 -4.49
N ILE A 277 -9.44 14.38 -4.01
CA ILE A 277 -8.07 14.90 -4.06
C ILE A 277 -7.41 14.43 -5.36
N VAL A 278 -6.71 15.35 -6.02
CA VAL A 278 -5.88 15.10 -7.20
C VAL A 278 -4.49 15.61 -6.86
N GLY A 279 -3.46 14.79 -6.97
CA GLY A 279 -2.12 15.12 -6.48
C GLY A 279 -0.97 14.57 -7.30
N ALA A 280 0.19 15.19 -7.13
CA ALA A 280 1.48 14.84 -7.71
C ALA A 280 2.57 15.53 -6.86
N HIS A 281 3.74 14.94 -6.72
CA HIS A 281 4.86 15.66 -6.12
C HIS A 281 5.50 16.64 -7.10
N MET A 282 6.00 17.74 -6.56
CA MET A 282 6.67 18.79 -7.34
C MET A 282 8.18 18.77 -7.16
N ASP A 283 8.69 18.12 -6.11
CA ASP A 283 10.11 18.08 -5.81
C ASP A 283 10.85 17.04 -6.65
N HIS A 284 12.17 17.17 -6.67
CA HIS A 284 13.09 16.14 -7.13
C HIS A 284 14.41 16.23 -6.34
N VAL A 285 15.45 15.49 -6.76
CA VAL A 285 16.70 15.28 -6.02
C VAL A 285 17.50 16.58 -5.75
N GLY A 286 17.44 17.57 -6.64
CA GLY A 286 18.15 18.84 -6.49
C GLY A 286 19.50 18.93 -7.20
N GLU A 287 20.49 19.52 -6.53
CA GLU A 287 21.84 19.74 -7.03
C GLU A 287 22.86 19.11 -6.08
N ASN A 288 23.86 18.41 -6.62
CA ASN A 288 24.95 17.84 -5.82
C ASN A 288 26.10 18.85 -5.58
N ALA A 289 27.10 18.50 -4.76
CA ALA A 289 28.20 19.43 -4.45
C ALA A 289 29.08 19.82 -5.65
N LYS A 290 28.96 19.13 -6.79
CA LYS A 290 29.67 19.44 -8.03
C LYS A 290 28.89 20.37 -8.97
N GLY A 291 27.68 20.76 -8.60
CA GLY A 291 26.81 21.59 -9.43
C GLY A 291 26.05 20.83 -10.50
N VAL A 292 26.01 19.49 -10.44
CA VAL A 292 25.16 18.70 -11.33
C VAL A 292 23.72 18.80 -10.83
N ILE A 293 22.85 19.29 -11.70
CA ILE A 293 21.43 19.49 -11.43
C ILE A 293 20.65 18.26 -11.91
N PHE A 294 19.71 17.81 -11.10
CA PHE A 294 18.77 16.74 -11.41
C PHE A 294 17.42 17.38 -11.69
N ASN A 295 17.13 17.64 -12.96
CA ASN A 295 15.97 18.41 -13.37
C ASN A 295 14.65 17.67 -13.18
N GLY A 296 14.59 16.35 -13.29
CA GLY A 296 13.37 15.60 -12.94
C GLY A 296 12.17 15.97 -13.80
N ALA A 297 12.38 16.05 -15.11
CA ALA A 297 11.32 16.46 -16.02
C ALA A 297 10.19 15.44 -16.06
N ASP A 298 10.52 14.15 -16.13
CA ASP A 298 9.53 13.08 -16.04
C ASP A 298 9.20 12.74 -14.60
N ASP A 299 10.20 12.74 -13.72
CA ASP A 299 10.08 12.51 -12.27
C ASP A 299 10.39 13.77 -11.43
N ASN A 300 9.41 14.60 -11.08
CA ASN A 300 8.01 14.50 -11.48
C ASN A 300 7.40 15.84 -11.90
N ALA A 301 8.18 16.63 -12.66
CA ALA A 301 7.61 17.82 -13.29
C ALA A 301 6.44 17.44 -14.22
N SER A 302 6.48 16.26 -14.86
CA SER A 302 5.42 15.75 -15.73
C SER A 302 4.07 15.60 -15.00
N GLY A 303 4.06 14.95 -13.84
CA GLY A 303 2.86 14.79 -13.01
C GLY A 303 2.35 16.13 -12.49
N THR A 304 3.27 17.00 -12.07
CA THR A 304 2.94 18.37 -11.63
C THR A 304 2.36 19.23 -12.76
N GLY A 305 2.86 19.11 -13.98
CA GLY A 305 2.34 19.81 -15.15
C GLY A 305 0.94 19.33 -15.53
N VAL A 306 0.73 18.01 -15.57
CA VAL A 306 -0.60 17.41 -15.80
C VAL A 306 -1.58 17.84 -14.71
N LEU A 307 -1.18 17.78 -13.44
CA LEU A 307 -2.00 18.21 -12.30
C LEU A 307 -2.43 19.68 -12.42
N SER A 308 -1.49 20.57 -12.76
CA SER A 308 -1.75 22.00 -12.91
C SER A 308 -2.72 22.29 -14.05
N GLU A 309 -2.59 21.60 -15.18
CA GLU A 309 -3.52 21.74 -16.30
C GLU A 309 -4.90 21.16 -15.97
N LEU A 310 -4.97 20.04 -15.26
CA LEU A 310 -6.23 19.50 -14.75
C LEU A 310 -6.91 20.51 -13.81
N ALA A 311 -6.15 21.20 -12.95
CA ALA A 311 -6.69 22.25 -12.08
C ALA A 311 -7.33 23.38 -12.91
N ARG A 312 -6.66 23.87 -13.95
CA ARG A 312 -7.19 24.89 -14.88
C ARG A 312 -8.45 24.41 -15.60
N SER A 313 -8.40 23.22 -16.18
CA SER A 313 -9.49 22.62 -16.95
C SER A 313 -10.74 22.38 -16.07
N ILE A 314 -10.56 21.85 -14.87
CA ILE A 314 -11.68 21.62 -13.93
C ILE A 314 -12.25 22.95 -13.42
N ALA A 315 -11.42 23.93 -13.06
CA ALA A 315 -11.87 25.23 -12.56
C ALA A 315 -12.64 26.05 -13.61
N SER A 316 -12.26 25.93 -14.89
CA SER A 316 -12.90 26.66 -15.99
C SER A 316 -14.11 25.93 -16.58
N GLY A 317 -14.22 24.61 -16.39
CA GLY A 317 -15.30 23.79 -16.93
C GLY A 317 -16.63 23.90 -16.16
N PRO A 318 -17.62 23.06 -16.51
CA PRO A 318 -18.89 22.97 -15.79
C PRO A 318 -18.68 22.67 -14.31
N ALA A 319 -19.49 23.30 -13.46
CA ALA A 319 -19.44 23.07 -12.02
C ALA A 319 -19.84 21.63 -11.68
N LEU A 320 -18.98 20.98 -10.89
CA LEU A 320 -19.14 19.59 -10.43
C LEU A 320 -19.98 19.53 -9.15
N LYS A 321 -20.55 18.37 -8.85
CA LYS A 321 -21.30 18.15 -7.60
C LYS A 321 -20.39 18.15 -6.37
N ARG A 322 -19.34 17.32 -6.38
CA ARG A 322 -18.29 17.28 -5.35
C ARG A 322 -17.26 18.38 -5.50
N SER A 323 -16.59 18.73 -4.41
CA SER A 323 -15.41 19.59 -4.48
C SER A 323 -14.20 18.79 -4.94
N VAL A 324 -13.30 19.45 -5.68
CA VAL A 324 -12.04 18.85 -6.14
C VAL A 324 -10.87 19.67 -5.60
N MET A 325 -9.98 19.01 -4.86
CA MET A 325 -8.79 19.62 -4.27
C MET A 325 -7.55 19.15 -5.04
N PHE A 326 -6.70 20.10 -5.41
CA PHE A 326 -5.45 19.88 -6.12
C PHE A 326 -4.29 20.12 -5.16
N ILE A 327 -3.39 19.14 -5.05
CA ILE A 327 -2.25 19.18 -4.12
C ILE A 327 -0.96 18.87 -4.86
N HIS A 328 -0.07 19.86 -4.93
CA HIS A 328 1.33 19.58 -5.24
C HIS A 328 2.03 19.21 -3.93
N PHE A 329 2.50 17.98 -3.82
CA PHE A 329 3.21 17.50 -2.64
C PHE A 329 4.70 17.84 -2.71
N THR A 330 5.30 18.06 -1.54
CA THR A 330 6.74 18.25 -1.37
C THR A 330 7.35 17.06 -0.63
N GLY A 331 8.63 16.76 -0.84
CA GLY A 331 9.36 15.74 -0.08
C GLY A 331 8.91 14.31 -0.35
N GLU A 332 8.44 14.01 -1.57
CA GLU A 332 8.17 12.64 -1.99
C GLU A 332 9.46 11.83 -2.02
N GLU A 333 10.51 12.40 -2.64
CA GLU A 333 11.84 11.78 -2.80
C GLU A 333 12.54 11.55 -1.45
N ASP A 334 12.14 12.36 -0.47
CA ASP A 334 12.61 12.30 0.90
C ASP A 334 11.83 11.29 1.77
N GLY A 335 10.87 10.57 1.18
CA GLY A 335 10.09 9.52 1.81
C GLY A 335 8.64 9.88 2.08
N LEU A 336 7.94 10.46 1.09
CA LEU A 336 6.51 10.80 1.14
C LEU A 336 6.17 11.80 2.27
N LEU A 337 7.09 12.73 2.56
CA LEU A 337 6.96 13.62 3.73
C LEU A 337 5.77 14.58 3.61
N GLY A 338 5.52 15.14 2.43
CA GLY A 338 4.42 16.08 2.21
C GLY A 338 3.05 15.44 2.28
N SER A 339 2.83 14.34 1.56
CA SER A 339 1.58 13.57 1.61
C SER A 339 1.35 12.92 2.97
N GLY A 340 2.40 12.36 3.59
CA GLY A 340 2.37 11.86 4.96
C GLY A 340 1.99 12.94 5.97
N PHE A 341 2.53 14.15 5.82
CA PHE A 341 2.16 15.29 6.67
C PHE A 341 0.71 15.71 6.44
N PHE A 342 0.25 15.78 5.18
CA PHE A 342 -1.14 16.15 4.87
C PHE A 342 -2.14 15.18 5.50
N VAL A 343 -1.90 13.87 5.38
CA VAL A 343 -2.78 12.85 5.97
C VAL A 343 -2.87 12.97 7.48
N ASN A 344 -1.76 13.28 8.15
CA ASN A 344 -1.72 13.47 9.60
C ASN A 344 -2.22 14.86 10.06
N ASN A 345 -2.23 15.85 9.17
CA ASN A 345 -2.59 17.23 9.47
C ASN A 345 -3.48 17.85 8.37
N PRO A 346 -4.61 17.21 8.02
CA PRO A 346 -5.36 17.55 6.82
C PRO A 346 -5.92 18.98 6.93
N THR A 347 -6.01 19.68 5.81
CA THR A 347 -6.56 21.05 5.78
C THR A 347 -8.10 21.08 5.74
N ILE A 348 -8.72 19.92 5.58
CA ILE A 348 -10.15 19.65 5.66
C ILE A 348 -10.39 18.50 6.65
N PRO A 349 -11.62 18.29 7.16
CA PRO A 349 -11.92 17.10 7.95
C PRO A 349 -11.55 15.83 7.18
N PHE A 350 -10.76 14.94 7.79
CA PHE A 350 -10.20 13.77 7.09
C PHE A 350 -11.29 12.88 6.47
N GLY A 351 -12.40 12.66 7.19
CA GLY A 351 -13.54 11.88 6.72
C GLY A 351 -14.29 12.48 5.52
N ASN A 352 -13.99 13.72 5.13
CA ASN A 352 -14.54 14.34 3.93
C ASN A 352 -13.74 13.98 2.67
N ILE A 353 -12.57 13.36 2.79
CA ILE A 353 -11.76 12.93 1.66
C ILE A 353 -12.41 11.68 1.07
N ALA A 354 -12.99 11.81 -0.13
CA ALA A 354 -13.75 10.74 -0.76
C ALA A 354 -12.84 9.75 -1.50
N CYS A 355 -11.82 10.26 -2.19
CA CYS A 355 -10.75 9.48 -2.81
C CYS A 355 -9.55 10.39 -3.16
N MET A 356 -8.44 9.77 -3.57
CA MET A 356 -7.24 10.47 -4.03
C MET A 356 -6.73 9.89 -5.35
N LEU A 357 -6.47 10.74 -6.34
CA LEU A 357 -5.85 10.39 -7.62
C LEU A 357 -4.43 10.95 -7.64
N ASN A 358 -3.43 10.10 -7.89
CA ASN A 358 -2.01 10.48 -7.90
C ASN A 358 -1.39 10.35 -9.28
N PHE A 359 -0.54 11.30 -9.67
CA PHE A 359 0.19 11.31 -10.93
C PHE A 359 1.69 11.29 -10.69
N ASP A 360 2.36 10.31 -11.32
CA ASP A 360 3.79 10.08 -11.17
C ASP A 360 4.35 9.52 -12.48
N MET A 361 5.41 10.14 -13.00
CA MET A 361 6.09 9.76 -14.25
C MET A 361 5.10 9.57 -15.42
N VAL A 362 4.55 10.67 -15.91
CA VAL A 362 3.49 10.69 -16.94
C VAL A 362 3.92 11.35 -18.26
N GLY A 363 5.20 11.68 -18.41
CA GLY A 363 5.74 12.42 -19.55
C GLY A 363 6.46 11.56 -20.60
N GLN A 364 6.94 10.36 -20.23
CA GLN A 364 7.69 9.46 -21.13
C GLN A 364 6.97 8.14 -21.43
N GLY A 365 7.57 7.29 -22.28
CA GLY A 365 7.03 5.99 -22.65
C GLY A 365 6.22 5.99 -23.96
N TYR A 366 5.45 4.93 -24.20
CA TYR A 366 4.69 4.72 -25.43
C TYR A 366 3.22 5.15 -25.35
N GLY A 367 2.80 5.77 -24.24
CA GLY A 367 1.54 6.51 -24.15
C GLY A 367 0.28 5.73 -23.78
N ALA A 368 0.38 4.43 -23.45
CA ALA A 368 -0.70 3.77 -22.69
C ALA A 368 -0.66 4.25 -21.22
N VAL A 369 -1.81 4.33 -20.57
CA VAL A 369 -1.96 4.84 -19.20
C VAL A 369 -2.07 3.65 -18.25
N GLY A 370 -1.13 3.54 -17.31
CA GLY A 370 -1.25 2.63 -16.18
C GLY A 370 -2.18 3.23 -15.13
N ILE A 371 -3.16 2.46 -14.69
CA ILE A 371 -4.05 2.85 -13.57
C ILE A 371 -4.06 1.72 -12.55
N ALA A 372 -3.77 2.07 -11.28
CA ALA A 372 -3.92 1.15 -10.15
C ALA A 372 -5.02 1.60 -9.19
N GLY A 373 -5.59 0.65 -8.43
CA GLY A 373 -6.57 0.95 -7.38
C GLY A 373 -8.04 1.03 -7.80
N GLY A 374 -8.37 0.70 -9.06
CA GLY A 374 -9.76 0.73 -9.55
C GLY A 374 -10.77 -0.01 -8.66
N HIS A 375 -10.38 -1.14 -8.06
CA HIS A 375 -11.25 -1.89 -7.16
C HIS A 375 -11.57 -1.16 -5.85
N GLN A 376 -10.71 -0.23 -5.42
CA GLN A 376 -10.94 0.54 -4.21
C GLN A 376 -12.13 1.50 -4.34
N LEU A 377 -12.48 1.90 -5.58
CA LEU A 377 -13.66 2.71 -5.87
C LEU A 377 -14.91 1.88 -6.17
N GLY A 378 -14.79 0.55 -6.38
CA GLY A 378 -15.93 -0.31 -6.67
C GLY A 378 -16.74 0.13 -7.91
N ALA A 379 -18.06 0.28 -7.75
CA ALA A 379 -19.01 0.57 -8.83
C ALA A 379 -18.63 1.79 -9.69
N PRO A 380 -18.31 2.99 -9.12
CA PRO A 380 -17.92 4.15 -9.93
C PRO A 380 -16.79 3.86 -10.92
N TRP A 381 -15.76 3.09 -10.53
CA TRP A 381 -14.67 2.73 -11.45
C TRP A 381 -15.16 1.86 -12.60
N TYR A 382 -15.89 0.79 -12.30
CA TYR A 382 -16.33 -0.15 -13.34
C TYR A 382 -17.38 0.45 -14.26
N GLU A 383 -18.28 1.28 -13.76
CA GLU A 383 -19.25 2.01 -14.58
C GLU A 383 -18.55 2.95 -15.55
N TYR A 384 -17.57 3.73 -15.06
CA TYR A 384 -16.75 4.56 -15.93
C TYR A 384 -16.03 3.73 -16.98
N TYR A 385 -15.27 2.73 -16.54
CA TYR A 385 -14.42 1.93 -17.41
C TYR A 385 -15.24 1.19 -18.48
N ASN A 386 -16.37 0.58 -18.11
CA ASN A 386 -17.23 -0.16 -19.05
C ASN A 386 -17.97 0.77 -20.03
N ALA A 387 -18.18 2.04 -19.67
CA ALA A 387 -18.78 3.03 -20.55
C ALA A 387 -17.80 3.58 -21.60
N LEU A 388 -16.48 3.35 -21.44
CA LEU A 388 -15.48 3.81 -22.41
C LEU A 388 -15.58 3.05 -23.74
N PRO A 389 -15.31 3.71 -24.88
CA PRO A 389 -15.16 3.03 -26.17
C PRO A 389 -14.07 1.95 -26.14
N ALA A 390 -14.20 0.90 -26.95
CA ALA A 390 -13.22 -0.20 -27.00
C ALA A 390 -11.77 0.27 -27.26
N ALA A 391 -11.57 1.31 -28.08
CA ALA A 391 -10.26 1.89 -28.35
C ALA A 391 -9.59 2.52 -27.12
N GLU A 392 -10.37 2.92 -26.11
CA GLU A 392 -9.87 3.45 -24.84
C GLU A 392 -9.42 2.33 -23.90
N HIS A 393 -10.06 1.16 -23.96
CA HIS A 393 -9.65 -0.02 -23.18
C HIS A 393 -8.26 -0.52 -23.59
N GLU A 394 -7.88 -0.35 -24.85
CA GLU A 394 -6.53 -0.69 -25.32
C GLU A 394 -5.46 0.28 -24.79
N ARG A 395 -5.87 1.50 -24.42
CA ARG A 395 -4.98 2.56 -23.94
C ARG A 395 -4.89 2.63 -22.43
N ILE A 396 -5.86 2.09 -21.70
CA ILE A 396 -5.84 1.98 -20.25
C ILE A 396 -5.42 0.58 -19.86
N LYS A 397 -4.35 0.46 -19.08
CA LYS A 397 -3.95 -0.82 -18.50
C LYS A 397 -4.14 -0.80 -17.00
N LEU A 398 -5.09 -1.61 -16.55
CA LEU A 398 -5.29 -1.87 -15.13
C LEU A 398 -4.13 -2.69 -14.57
N TYR A 399 -3.58 -2.21 -13.46
CA TYR A 399 -2.52 -2.83 -12.68
C TYR A 399 -2.94 -2.85 -11.23
N ARG A 400 -2.52 -3.88 -10.48
CA ARG A 400 -2.69 -3.94 -9.01
C ARG A 400 -4.06 -3.36 -8.62
N GLU A 401 -5.11 -4.03 -9.07
CA GLU A 401 -6.46 -3.46 -9.09
C GLU A 401 -6.93 -3.03 -7.69
N ASP A 402 -6.38 -3.65 -6.65
CA ASP A 402 -6.58 -3.32 -5.23
C ASP A 402 -5.73 -2.15 -4.69
N GLY A 403 -4.88 -1.52 -5.52
CA GLY A 403 -4.05 -0.37 -5.19
C GLY A 403 -2.54 -0.63 -5.16
N TYR A 404 -1.78 0.45 -5.14
CA TYR A 404 -0.32 0.44 -5.05
C TYR A 404 0.18 1.64 -4.25
N ALA A 405 0.79 1.45 -3.09
CA ALA A 405 1.40 2.52 -2.30
C ALA A 405 2.87 2.75 -2.70
N GLY A 406 3.09 3.38 -3.85
CA GLY A 406 4.44 3.62 -4.36
C GLY A 406 4.88 5.07 -4.46
N SER A 407 3.99 6.01 -4.20
CA SER A 407 4.17 7.46 -4.33
C SER A 407 3.26 8.13 -3.29
N ASP A 408 2.93 9.42 -3.43
CA ASP A 408 2.14 10.19 -2.48
C ASP A 408 0.75 9.61 -2.14
N ASN A 409 0.24 8.69 -2.96
CA ASN A 409 -0.99 7.97 -2.64
C ASN A 409 -0.82 6.96 -1.49
N GLY A 410 0.41 6.58 -1.15
CA GLY A 410 0.72 5.58 -0.13
C GLY A 410 0.15 5.91 1.25
N PRO A 411 0.45 7.10 1.83
CA PRO A 411 -0.10 7.53 3.11
C PRO A 411 -1.64 7.58 3.14
N PHE A 412 -2.28 7.98 2.04
CA PHE A 412 -3.74 7.99 1.91
C PHE A 412 -4.30 6.57 1.94
N MET A 413 -3.72 5.67 1.14
CA MET A 413 -4.12 4.27 1.07
C MET A 413 -3.96 3.58 2.43
N GLN A 414 -2.83 3.83 3.12
CA GLN A 414 -2.55 3.33 4.47
C GLN A 414 -3.54 3.83 5.53
N SER A 415 -4.16 4.98 5.28
CA SER A 415 -5.18 5.58 6.15
C SER A 415 -6.61 5.23 5.73
N GLY A 416 -6.78 4.30 4.78
CA GLY A 416 -8.07 3.80 4.33
C GLY A 416 -8.77 4.63 3.26
N VAL A 417 -8.14 5.69 2.75
CA VAL A 417 -8.68 6.50 1.65
C VAL A 417 -8.50 5.73 0.34
N PRO A 418 -9.56 5.54 -0.46
CA PRO A 418 -9.45 4.94 -1.78
C PRO A 418 -8.51 5.76 -2.68
N THR A 419 -7.54 5.11 -3.31
CA THR A 419 -6.57 5.78 -4.18
C THR A 419 -6.53 5.20 -5.58
N LEU A 420 -6.40 6.06 -6.58
CA LEU A 420 -5.97 5.70 -7.93
C LEU A 420 -4.59 6.27 -8.22
N SER A 421 -3.69 5.45 -8.78
CA SER A 421 -2.37 5.92 -9.21
C SER A 421 -2.25 5.88 -10.72
N PHE A 422 -1.71 6.94 -11.31
CA PHE A 422 -1.53 7.14 -12.75
C PHE A 422 -0.05 7.26 -13.09
N TRP A 423 0.37 6.54 -14.13
CA TRP A 423 1.69 6.67 -14.76
C TRP A 423 1.57 6.38 -16.25
N SER A 424 2.50 6.89 -17.05
CA SER A 424 2.58 6.47 -18.45
C SER A 424 3.33 5.15 -18.58
N ARG A 425 2.96 4.34 -19.57
CA ARG A 425 3.55 3.02 -19.80
C ARG A 425 4.71 3.14 -20.77
N GLY A 426 5.82 2.46 -20.45
CA GLY A 426 6.98 2.39 -21.32
C GLY A 426 8.26 2.33 -20.51
N ASP A 427 9.37 2.53 -21.21
CA ASP A 427 10.66 2.73 -20.58
C ASP A 427 10.76 4.18 -20.10
N HIS A 428 11.26 4.36 -18.89
CA HIS A 428 11.59 5.66 -18.30
C HIS A 428 13.10 5.67 -17.99
N PRO A 429 13.96 5.73 -19.04
CA PRO A 429 15.37 5.41 -18.93
C PRO A 429 16.16 6.41 -18.08
N PHE A 430 15.60 7.60 -17.85
CA PHE A 430 16.26 8.69 -17.13
C PHE A 430 15.80 8.83 -15.67
N TYR A 431 14.97 7.91 -15.17
CA TYR A 431 14.51 7.92 -13.78
C TYR A 431 15.67 8.08 -12.78
N HIS A 432 15.56 9.08 -11.90
CA HIS A 432 16.61 9.45 -10.91
C HIS A 432 17.98 9.72 -11.55
N ASN A 433 18.01 10.27 -12.76
CA ASN A 433 19.23 10.62 -13.47
C ASN A 433 19.28 12.13 -13.75
N TYR A 434 20.50 12.69 -13.79
CA TYR A 434 20.70 14.10 -14.12
C TYR A 434 20.29 14.44 -15.56
N THR A 435 20.07 13.43 -16.41
CA THR A 435 19.57 13.59 -17.78
C THR A 435 18.04 13.48 -17.88
N ASP A 436 17.29 13.45 -16.76
CA ASP A 436 15.83 13.56 -16.81
C ASP A 436 15.41 14.99 -17.14
N ASP A 437 15.54 15.32 -18.42
CA ASP A 437 15.36 16.66 -18.96
C ASP A 437 14.10 16.79 -19.81
N SER A 438 13.62 18.04 -19.88
CA SER A 438 12.35 18.35 -20.52
C SER A 438 12.32 17.98 -22.00
N GLU A 439 13.45 17.89 -22.70
CA GLU A 439 13.50 17.50 -24.11
C GLU A 439 12.95 16.09 -24.39
N PHE A 440 12.96 15.19 -23.40
CA PHE A 440 12.53 13.79 -23.55
C PHE A 440 11.04 13.57 -23.28
N ILE A 441 10.33 14.59 -22.83
CA ILE A 441 8.89 14.52 -22.57
C ILE A 441 8.11 14.54 -23.88
N VAL A 442 7.12 13.65 -23.96
CA VAL A 442 6.34 13.38 -25.16
C VAL A 442 4.91 13.90 -24.99
N ASP A 443 4.56 14.94 -25.74
CA ASP A 443 3.25 15.61 -25.65
C ASP A 443 2.06 14.65 -25.86
N SER A 444 2.19 13.66 -26.75
CA SER A 444 1.11 12.68 -26.98
C SER A 444 0.88 11.76 -25.78
N VAL A 445 1.92 11.50 -24.97
CA VAL A 445 1.81 10.75 -23.71
C VAL A 445 1.09 11.59 -22.66
N LEU A 446 1.52 12.85 -22.48
CA LEU A 446 0.85 13.80 -21.57
C LEU A 446 -0.62 13.96 -21.92
N THR A 447 -0.93 14.15 -23.22
CA THR A 447 -2.31 14.25 -23.72
C THR A 447 -3.11 12.99 -23.38
N ASN A 448 -2.51 11.81 -23.53
CA ASN A 448 -3.19 10.55 -23.24
C ASN A 448 -3.53 10.39 -21.76
N VAL A 449 -2.62 10.74 -20.87
CA VAL A 449 -2.85 10.70 -19.42
C VAL A 449 -3.86 11.77 -19.01
N GLY A 450 -3.59 13.02 -19.38
CA GLY A 450 -4.36 14.20 -18.96
C GLY A 450 -5.82 14.16 -19.39
N SER A 451 -6.11 13.86 -20.66
CA SER A 451 -7.50 13.81 -21.15
C SER A 451 -8.34 12.71 -20.47
N ARG A 452 -7.74 11.56 -20.17
CA ARG A 452 -8.42 10.44 -19.49
C ARG A 452 -8.61 10.71 -18.01
N ALA A 453 -7.62 11.34 -17.37
CA ALA A 453 -7.71 11.81 -16.01
C ALA A 453 -8.81 12.85 -15.85
N GLU A 454 -8.89 13.84 -16.74
CA GLU A 454 -9.94 14.87 -16.74
C GLU A 454 -11.33 14.21 -16.82
N SER A 455 -11.51 13.31 -17.79
CA SER A 455 -12.76 12.57 -17.97
C SER A 455 -13.16 11.77 -16.73
N LEU A 456 -12.22 11.06 -16.11
CA LEU A 456 -12.47 10.30 -14.88
C LEU A 456 -12.77 11.19 -13.68
N ILE A 457 -12.01 12.28 -13.48
CA ILE A 457 -12.22 13.23 -12.37
C ILE A 457 -13.63 13.81 -12.45
N ARG A 458 -14.06 14.25 -13.64
CA ARG A 458 -15.41 14.77 -13.86
C ARG A 458 -16.46 13.71 -13.55
N PHE A 459 -16.29 12.49 -14.04
CA PHE A 459 -17.21 11.38 -13.77
C PHE A 459 -17.35 11.10 -12.26
N ILE A 460 -16.22 10.95 -11.55
CA ILE A 460 -16.19 10.66 -10.11
C ILE A 460 -16.79 11.82 -9.30
N ALA A 461 -16.47 13.06 -9.66
CA ALA A 461 -16.96 14.23 -8.93
C ALA A 461 -18.48 14.44 -9.11
N ASP A 462 -19.07 13.98 -10.22
CA ASP A 462 -20.53 14.08 -10.49
C ASP A 462 -21.33 12.81 -10.15
N TYR A 463 -20.64 11.71 -9.82
CA TYR A 463 -21.26 10.46 -9.39
C TYR A 463 -22.13 10.71 -8.14
N THR A 464 -23.37 10.24 -8.07
CA THR A 464 -24.26 10.63 -6.95
C THR A 464 -24.15 9.74 -5.72
N GLU A 465 -23.71 8.51 -5.91
CA GLU A 465 -23.56 7.53 -4.83
C GLU A 465 -22.18 7.65 -4.16
N PRO A 466 -21.98 7.01 -2.98
CA PRO A 466 -20.67 6.95 -2.34
C PRO A 466 -19.59 6.37 -3.27
N LEU A 467 -18.40 7.00 -3.29
CA LEU A 467 -17.29 6.57 -4.14
C LEU A 467 -16.60 5.29 -3.68
N ALA A 468 -16.84 4.85 -2.45
CA ALA A 468 -16.44 3.56 -1.93
C ALA A 468 -17.49 3.08 -0.93
N SER A 469 -17.75 1.76 -0.91
CA SER A 469 -18.64 1.22 0.11
C SER A 469 -17.98 1.24 1.48
N ARG A 470 -18.78 1.23 2.55
CA ARG A 470 -18.28 1.07 3.93
C ARG A 470 -17.42 -0.19 4.09
N SER A 471 -17.76 -1.25 3.36
CA SER A 471 -16.97 -2.49 3.32
C SER A 471 -15.64 -2.31 2.61
N ASP A 472 -15.56 -1.46 1.58
CA ASP A 472 -14.35 -1.22 0.82
C ASP A 472 -13.39 -0.32 1.58
N SER A 473 -13.88 0.71 2.29
CA SER A 473 -13.06 1.49 3.22
C SER A 473 -12.48 0.64 4.35
N LEU A 474 -13.30 -0.25 4.96
CA LEU A 474 -12.80 -1.19 5.98
C LEU A 474 -11.84 -2.23 5.39
N ARG A 475 -12.05 -2.71 4.16
CA ARG A 475 -11.10 -3.57 3.44
C ARG A 475 -9.80 -2.84 3.14
N ASN A 476 -9.85 -1.56 2.75
CA ASN A 476 -8.65 -0.77 2.46
C ASN A 476 -7.81 -0.58 3.73
N ILE A 477 -8.45 -0.29 4.88
CA ILE A 477 -7.78 -0.28 6.19
C ILE A 477 -7.20 -1.67 6.51
N ALA A 478 -7.96 -2.75 6.36
CA ALA A 478 -7.49 -4.10 6.67
C ALA A 478 -6.38 -4.61 5.74
N ARG A 479 -6.34 -4.15 4.48
CA ARG A 479 -5.33 -4.50 3.47
C ARG A 479 -4.02 -3.75 3.67
N THR A 480 -4.07 -2.54 4.22
CA THR A 480 -2.90 -1.68 4.43
C THR A 480 -2.38 -1.70 5.86
N ALA A 481 -3.20 -2.12 6.81
CA ALA A 481 -2.71 -2.58 8.10
C ALA A 481 -1.75 -3.74 7.85
N THR A 482 -0.45 -3.49 8.05
CA THR A 482 0.47 -4.56 8.41
C THR A 482 -0.25 -5.34 9.49
N THR A 483 -0.39 -6.64 9.22
CA THR A 483 -1.16 -7.57 10.04
C THR A 483 -0.94 -7.16 11.49
N LEU A 484 -2.00 -6.78 12.21
CA LEU A 484 -1.89 -6.67 13.66
C LEU A 484 -1.48 -8.06 14.10
N ASN A 485 -0.17 -8.27 14.24
CA ASN A 485 0.40 -9.58 14.40
C ASN A 485 0.20 -9.92 15.87
N LEU A 486 -1.03 -10.31 16.19
CA LEU A 486 -1.43 -10.78 17.51
C LEU A 486 -0.63 -12.02 17.95
N ARG A 487 0.24 -12.57 17.08
CA ARG A 487 1.23 -13.59 17.45
C ARG A 487 2.36 -13.07 18.34
N GLY A 488 2.56 -11.75 18.47
CA GLY A 488 3.59 -11.15 19.31
C GLY A 488 3.35 -11.19 20.82
N PHE A 489 2.18 -11.63 21.29
CA PHE A 489 1.88 -11.75 22.73
C PHE A 489 2.28 -13.08 23.37
N PHE A 490 3.16 -13.86 22.72
CA PHE A 490 3.64 -15.12 23.26
C PHE A 490 5.14 -15.27 23.00
N VAL A 491 5.99 -14.93 23.98
CA VAL A 491 6.98 -15.82 24.65
C VAL A 491 7.40 -15.18 25.98
N ASP A 492 7.24 -15.91 27.09
CA ASP A 492 7.83 -15.60 28.41
C ASP A 492 9.22 -16.29 28.51
N PRO A 493 10.33 -15.58 28.83
CA PRO A 493 11.65 -16.19 29.01
C PRO A 493 11.89 -16.78 30.41
N SER A 494 10.92 -16.75 31.34
CA SER A 494 11.19 -16.92 32.76
C SER A 494 10.49 -18.12 33.44
N GLY A 495 10.32 -19.24 32.72
CA GLY A 495 10.26 -20.58 33.33
C GLY A 495 9.25 -20.84 34.47
N SER A 496 8.27 -19.98 34.72
CA SER A 496 7.27 -20.18 35.78
C SER A 496 6.01 -19.33 35.58
N LEU A 497 4.92 -19.95 35.11
CA LEU A 497 3.60 -19.32 34.93
C LEU A 497 2.52 -20.02 35.79
N PRO A 498 1.63 -19.25 36.45
CA PRO A 498 0.22 -19.56 36.54
C PRO A 498 -0.61 -18.71 35.57
N LYS A 499 -1.57 -19.38 34.94
CA LYS A 499 -2.45 -18.94 33.84
C LYS A 499 -3.30 -17.70 34.16
N LEU A 500 -3.26 -16.72 33.25
CA LEU A 500 -4.26 -15.67 33.06
C LEU A 500 -4.66 -15.67 31.57
N SER A 501 -5.91 -16.05 31.26
CA SER A 501 -6.44 -16.14 29.90
C SER A 501 -7.23 -14.88 29.52
N ALA A 502 -6.53 -14.05 28.73
CA ALA A 502 -6.93 -13.07 27.72
C ALA A 502 -8.40 -12.60 27.56
N LEU A 503 -8.58 -11.29 27.75
CA LEU A 503 -9.53 -10.43 27.04
C LEU A 503 -8.82 -9.09 26.83
N THR A 504 -8.52 -8.73 25.58
CA THR A 504 -7.92 -7.43 25.22
C THR A 504 -8.78 -6.83 24.12
N ALA A 505 -9.52 -5.76 24.42
CA ALA A 505 -10.22 -4.96 23.43
C ALA A 505 -9.36 -3.73 23.10
N ALA A 506 -9.18 -3.43 21.80
CA ALA A 506 -8.57 -2.18 21.34
C ALA A 506 -9.67 -1.27 20.77
N TRP A 507 -9.65 -0.01 21.18
CA TRP A 507 -10.63 1.02 20.81
C TRP A 507 -10.05 1.93 19.73
N LEU A 508 -10.87 2.34 18.76
CA LEU A 508 -10.50 3.36 17.77
C LEU A 508 -11.57 4.46 17.76
N PRO A 509 -11.26 5.70 18.17
CA PRO A 509 -12.15 6.82 18.00
C PRO A 509 -12.23 7.26 16.53
N HIS A 510 -13.42 7.72 16.10
CA HIS A 510 -13.64 8.28 14.75
C HIS A 510 -12.95 9.65 14.56
N ASP A 511 -12.54 10.32 15.65
CA ASP A 511 -12.07 11.71 15.62
C ASP A 511 -10.58 11.89 16.00
N ALA A 512 -9.80 10.82 16.15
CA ALA A 512 -8.36 10.95 16.44
C ALA A 512 -7.53 9.81 15.83
N LEU A 513 -6.88 10.09 14.70
CA LEU A 513 -5.60 9.46 14.36
C LEU A 513 -4.55 10.00 15.34
N MET A 514 -4.50 9.41 16.54
CA MET A 514 -3.43 9.68 17.51
C MET A 514 -2.21 8.77 17.22
N PRO A 515 -0.97 9.22 17.45
CA PRO A 515 0.22 8.38 17.39
C PRO A 515 0.13 7.20 18.37
N ILE A 516 0.62 6.01 17.99
CA ILE A 516 0.60 4.76 18.77
C ILE A 516 1.15 4.93 20.20
N ALA A 517 2.13 5.82 20.39
CA ALA A 517 2.72 6.11 21.70
C ALA A 517 1.75 6.80 22.68
N GLU A 518 0.88 7.68 22.17
CA GLU A 518 -0.12 8.41 22.96
C GLU A 518 -1.33 7.52 23.29
N MET A 519 -1.67 6.60 22.38
CA MET A 519 -2.65 5.53 22.63
C MET A 519 -2.23 4.64 23.81
N THR A 520 -0.93 4.34 23.93
CA THR A 520 -0.37 3.48 24.98
C THR A 520 -0.35 4.19 26.35
N ALA A 521 -0.07 5.50 26.37
CA ALA A 521 -0.06 6.30 27.61
C ALA A 521 -1.48 6.54 28.16
N ARG A 522 -2.47 6.82 27.30
CA ARG A 522 -3.87 7.03 27.73
C ARG A 522 -4.64 5.75 28.01
N ALA A 523 -4.21 4.59 27.49
CA ALA A 523 -4.76 3.30 27.87
C ALA A 523 -4.60 3.01 29.38
N ALA A 524 -3.62 3.62 30.04
CA ALA A 524 -3.43 3.53 31.49
C ALA A 524 -4.36 4.45 32.31
N GLU A 525 -4.93 5.50 31.71
CA GLU A 525 -5.76 6.50 32.41
C GLU A 525 -7.27 6.23 32.28
N ILE A 526 -7.71 5.43 31.30
CA ILE A 526 -9.13 5.10 31.09
C ILE A 526 -9.44 3.74 31.74
N HIS A 527 -9.59 3.75 33.07
CA HIS A 527 -10.07 2.59 33.82
C HIS A 527 -11.60 2.63 33.93
N TYR A 528 -12.31 1.93 33.04
CA TYR A 528 -13.69 1.50 33.31
C TYR A 528 -13.72 0.01 33.59
N VAL A 529 -13.77 -0.32 34.88
CA VAL A 529 -13.74 -1.70 35.35
C VAL A 529 -15.17 -2.25 35.29
N CYS A 530 -15.49 -3.02 34.25
CA CYS A 530 -16.63 -3.95 34.29
C CYS A 530 -16.27 -5.11 35.23
N LYS A 531 -16.34 -4.86 36.55
CA LYS A 531 -15.92 -5.83 37.59
C LYS A 531 -16.97 -6.90 37.85
N GLU A 532 -18.20 -6.72 37.39
CA GLU A 532 -19.27 -7.67 37.62
C GLU A 532 -19.61 -8.44 36.35
N ARG A 533 -19.62 -9.78 36.48
CA ARG A 533 -19.87 -10.77 35.42
C ARG A 533 -21.27 -10.70 34.79
N ASN A 534 -22.03 -9.63 35.00
CA ASN A 534 -23.40 -9.41 34.54
C ASN A 534 -23.58 -7.94 34.15
N LEU A 535 -23.45 -7.60 32.86
CA LEU A 535 -23.84 -6.30 32.34
C LEU A 535 -25.35 -6.10 32.52
N THR A 536 -25.74 -5.26 33.47
CA THR A 536 -27.15 -4.89 33.68
C THR A 536 -27.64 -3.99 32.55
N SER A 537 -28.96 -3.95 32.33
CA SER A 537 -29.61 -3.11 31.31
C SER A 537 -29.27 -1.62 31.45
N SER A 538 -28.99 -1.16 32.68
CA SER A 538 -28.59 0.23 32.97
C SER A 538 -27.14 0.53 32.56
N GLY A 539 -26.20 -0.39 32.79
CA GLY A 539 -24.80 -0.20 32.38
C GLY A 539 -24.61 -0.19 30.87
N LEU A 540 -25.44 -0.97 30.16
CA LEU A 540 -25.49 -0.91 28.69
C LEU A 540 -26.17 0.36 28.19
N ALA A 541 -27.23 0.83 28.85
CA ALA A 541 -27.90 2.09 28.49
C ALA A 541 -26.99 3.31 28.72
N GLU A 542 -26.13 3.31 29.75
CA GLU A 542 -25.10 4.34 29.94
C GLU A 542 -24.02 4.30 28.86
N ALA A 543 -23.54 3.11 28.46
CA ALA A 543 -22.58 2.96 27.37
C ALA A 543 -23.17 3.39 26.01
N VAL A 544 -24.44 3.06 25.77
CA VAL A 544 -25.19 3.50 24.58
C VAL A 544 -25.48 5.00 24.63
N ASN A 545 -25.77 5.58 25.79
CA ASN A 545 -25.92 7.04 25.94
C ASN A 545 -24.59 7.78 25.77
N ALA A 546 -23.46 7.21 26.20
CA ALA A 546 -22.13 7.77 25.93
C ALA A 546 -21.81 7.75 24.42
N TYR A 547 -22.14 6.66 23.72
CA TYR A 547 -22.04 6.53 22.26
C TYR A 547 -23.00 7.46 21.49
N ALA A 548 -24.23 7.65 22.00
CA ALA A 548 -25.23 8.52 21.36
C ALA A 548 -24.88 10.02 21.51
N ASN A 549 -24.09 10.38 22.51
CA ASN A 549 -23.69 11.77 22.77
C ASN A 549 -22.30 12.12 22.20
N ASP A 550 -21.40 11.15 21.99
CA ASP A 550 -20.11 11.38 21.34
C ASP A 550 -19.80 10.32 20.25
N LYS A 551 -19.42 10.81 19.06
CA LYS A 551 -19.25 10.05 17.81
C LYS A 551 -18.04 9.12 17.83
N PHE A 552 -18.19 7.91 18.37
CA PHE A 552 -17.12 6.88 18.35
C PHE A 552 -17.62 5.55 17.79
N GLY A 553 -16.72 4.71 17.26
CA GLY A 553 -17.01 3.31 16.89
C GLY A 553 -16.59 2.35 18.01
N VAL A 554 -17.38 1.31 18.28
CA VAL A 554 -17.14 0.36 19.37
C VAL A 554 -16.83 -1.04 18.83
N PHE A 555 -15.73 -1.64 19.29
CA PHE A 555 -15.43 -3.06 19.10
C PHE A 555 -15.75 -3.81 20.39
N LEU A 556 -16.79 -4.65 20.38
CA LEU A 556 -17.21 -5.42 21.56
C LEU A 556 -17.04 -6.90 21.29
N SER A 557 -16.13 -7.54 22.04
CA SER A 557 -16.16 -9.00 22.23
C SER A 557 -17.11 -9.27 23.39
N ILE A 558 -18.32 -9.74 23.08
CA ILE A 558 -19.36 -10.00 24.08
C ILE A 558 -19.40 -11.51 24.34
N PRO A 559 -19.12 -11.97 25.58
CA PRO A 559 -19.31 -13.37 25.92
C PRO A 559 -20.78 -13.75 25.76
N GLU A 560 -21.05 -14.93 25.19
CA GLU A 560 -22.40 -15.46 24.90
C GLU A 560 -23.38 -15.35 26.08
N ALA A 561 -22.87 -15.49 27.31
CA ALA A 561 -23.63 -15.35 28.55
C ALA A 561 -24.34 -13.97 28.72
N SER A 562 -23.92 -12.94 27.99
CA SER A 562 -24.47 -11.58 28.10
C SER A 562 -25.79 -11.39 27.35
N PHE A 563 -26.19 -12.37 26.52
CA PHE A 563 -27.41 -12.33 25.71
C PHE A 563 -28.55 -13.19 26.27
N VAL A 564 -28.30 -13.95 27.34
CA VAL A 564 -29.29 -14.84 27.95
C VAL A 564 -30.37 -14.00 28.65
N GLY A 565 -31.61 -14.08 28.16
CA GLY A 565 -32.80 -13.46 28.76
C GLY A 565 -33.30 -12.14 28.15
N ARG A 566 -32.77 -11.70 27.00
CA ARG A 566 -33.23 -10.50 26.27
C ARG A 566 -34.15 -10.84 25.10
N THR A 567 -35.05 -9.93 24.75
CA THR A 567 -36.01 -10.16 23.65
C THR A 567 -35.39 -9.88 22.27
N PRO A 568 -35.84 -10.56 21.19
CA PRO A 568 -35.36 -10.35 19.83
C PRO A 568 -35.34 -8.89 19.36
N GLN A 569 -36.35 -8.11 19.76
CA GLN A 569 -36.48 -6.70 19.38
C GLN A 569 -35.39 -5.81 20.02
N GLU A 570 -35.00 -6.11 21.27
CA GLU A 570 -33.94 -5.39 21.99
C GLU A 570 -32.55 -5.67 21.37
N THR A 571 -32.32 -6.89 20.91
CA THR A 571 -31.10 -7.28 20.20
C THR A 571 -31.00 -6.61 18.82
N ILE A 572 -32.10 -6.51 18.08
CA ILE A 572 -32.17 -5.83 16.77
C ILE A 572 -31.92 -4.32 16.92
N THR A 573 -32.43 -3.69 17.97
CA THR A 573 -32.20 -2.26 18.24
C THR A 573 -30.73 -1.97 18.54
N LEU A 574 -30.04 -2.83 19.30
CA LEU A 574 -28.61 -2.68 19.61
C LEU A 574 -27.71 -2.81 18.38
N VAL A 575 -28.05 -3.71 17.46
CA VAL A 575 -27.31 -3.93 16.21
C VAL A 575 -27.53 -2.80 15.21
N ARG A 576 -28.78 -2.34 15.06
CA ARG A 576 -29.12 -1.23 14.16
C ARG A 576 -28.58 0.13 14.61
N GLN A 577 -28.18 0.27 15.87
CA GLN A 577 -27.60 1.51 16.42
C GLN A 577 -26.08 1.64 16.23
N GLY A 578 -25.43 0.75 15.47
CA GLY A 578 -24.12 1.03 14.86
C GLY A 578 -22.95 0.10 15.20
N LEU A 579 -23.19 -1.03 15.88
CA LEU A 579 -22.17 -2.06 16.06
C LEU A 579 -21.85 -2.75 14.73
N SER A 580 -20.63 -2.54 14.23
CA SER A 580 -20.28 -2.86 12.83
C SER A 580 -19.41 -4.11 12.67
N LEU A 581 -18.94 -4.70 13.78
CA LEU A 581 -18.35 -6.03 13.78
C LEU A 581 -18.48 -6.65 15.18
N VAL A 582 -19.05 -7.85 15.27
CA VAL A 582 -19.06 -8.66 16.50
C VAL A 582 -18.30 -9.94 16.17
N SER A 583 -17.13 -10.14 16.78
CA SER A 583 -16.47 -11.45 16.81
C SER A 583 -16.89 -12.16 18.09
N LEU A 584 -17.69 -13.21 17.94
CA LEU A 584 -18.07 -14.10 19.04
C LEU A 584 -17.05 -15.24 19.09
N VAL A 585 -16.17 -15.21 20.09
CA VAL A 585 -15.27 -16.34 20.38
C VAL A 585 -15.94 -17.17 21.48
N PRO A 586 -16.12 -18.49 21.30
CA PRO A 586 -16.60 -19.35 22.38
C PRO A 586 -15.64 -19.23 23.57
N GLY A 587 -16.17 -18.78 24.70
CA GLY A 587 -15.41 -18.66 25.93
C GLY A 587 -14.83 -20.03 26.32
N ASN A 588 -13.51 -20.09 26.38
CA ASN A 588 -12.71 -21.21 26.87
C ASN A 588 -12.75 -22.49 26.03
N GLY A 589 -11.99 -22.55 24.92
CA GLY A 589 -11.12 -23.67 24.52
C GLY A 589 -11.58 -25.14 24.68
N LYS A 590 -12.88 -25.40 24.81
CA LYS A 590 -13.52 -26.69 24.92
C LYS A 590 -14.86 -26.60 24.19
N SER A 591 -14.99 -27.45 23.19
CA SER A 591 -16.19 -27.74 22.41
C SER A 591 -17.47 -27.82 23.28
N GLY A 592 -18.55 -27.15 22.85
CA GLY A 592 -19.91 -27.59 23.17
C GLY A 592 -20.87 -26.58 23.82
N GLY A 593 -20.88 -25.30 23.44
CA GLY A 593 -21.98 -24.37 23.76
C GLY A 593 -22.84 -24.11 22.53
N LYS A 594 -24.15 -24.44 22.60
CA LYS A 594 -25.12 -24.23 21.50
C LYS A 594 -25.61 -22.78 21.47
N MET A 595 -25.50 -22.12 20.32
CA MET A 595 -26.23 -20.88 20.04
C MET A 595 -27.70 -21.23 19.73
N SER A 596 -28.68 -20.46 20.22
CA SER A 596 -30.10 -20.75 19.93
C SER A 596 -30.46 -20.42 18.48
N ASP A 597 -31.27 -21.29 17.87
CA ASP A 597 -31.72 -21.18 16.47
C ASP A 597 -32.38 -19.83 16.16
N GLU A 598 -33.04 -19.21 17.15
CA GLU A 598 -33.67 -17.90 17.03
C GLU A 598 -32.65 -16.76 16.86
N ILE A 599 -31.53 -16.77 17.60
CA ILE A 599 -30.48 -15.76 17.48
C ILE A 599 -29.75 -15.91 16.13
N GLN A 600 -29.56 -17.16 15.69
CA GLN A 600 -28.89 -17.52 14.45
C GLN A 600 -29.66 -17.01 13.22
N LYS A 601 -30.99 -17.16 13.22
CA LYS A 601 -31.88 -16.61 12.18
C LYS A 601 -31.88 -15.08 12.15
N ILE A 602 -31.88 -14.44 13.31
CA ILE A 602 -31.89 -12.96 13.43
C ILE A 602 -30.60 -12.33 12.88
N LEU A 603 -29.45 -12.98 13.07
CA LEU A 603 -28.15 -12.49 12.55
C LEU A 603 -28.04 -12.63 11.03
N LEU A 604 -28.58 -13.71 10.47
CA LEU A 604 -28.68 -13.95 9.02
C LEU A 604 -29.60 -12.93 8.34
N ASP A 605 -30.78 -12.67 8.92
CA ASP A 605 -31.74 -11.69 8.41
C ASP A 605 -31.19 -10.24 8.48
N ALA A 606 -30.16 -9.99 9.31
CA ALA A 606 -29.49 -8.69 9.45
C ALA A 606 -28.24 -8.52 8.57
N GLY A 607 -27.84 -9.52 7.80
CA GLY A 607 -26.70 -9.45 6.86
C GLY A 607 -25.33 -9.40 7.54
N LEU A 608 -25.20 -9.89 8.78
CA LEU A 608 -23.96 -9.80 9.57
C LEU A 608 -23.18 -11.12 9.60
N TYR A 609 -21.86 -10.98 9.73
CA TYR A 609 -20.89 -12.07 9.84
C TYR A 609 -21.18 -12.97 11.06
N ALA A 610 -21.24 -14.28 10.84
CA ALA A 610 -21.18 -15.30 11.89
C ALA A 610 -20.31 -16.47 11.42
N GLU A 611 -19.25 -16.79 12.16
CA GLU A 611 -18.60 -18.09 12.07
C GLU A 611 -19.51 -19.09 12.81
N VAL A 612 -20.36 -19.80 12.08
CA VAL A 612 -21.27 -20.79 12.66
C VAL A 612 -20.71 -22.19 12.39
N PRO A 613 -20.21 -22.92 13.40
CA PRO A 613 -20.17 -24.37 13.34
C PRO A 613 -21.63 -24.84 13.28
N LEU A 614 -22.06 -25.41 12.16
CA LEU A 614 -23.33 -26.13 12.12
C LEU A 614 -23.16 -27.38 12.99
N ASP A 615 -23.86 -27.42 14.11
CA ASP A 615 -23.82 -28.54 15.06
C ASP A 615 -24.67 -29.72 14.56
N PHE A 616 -24.33 -30.22 13.38
CA PHE A 616 -24.56 -31.62 13.03
C PHE A 616 -23.21 -32.31 13.13
N ALA A 617 -23.17 -33.57 13.52
CA ALA A 617 -21.95 -34.37 13.55
C ALA A 617 -21.43 -34.70 12.12
N ALA A 618 -21.48 -33.74 11.19
CA ALA A 618 -21.06 -33.81 9.79
C ALA A 618 -20.15 -32.61 9.47
N PRO A 619 -19.06 -32.78 8.68
CA PRO A 619 -18.00 -31.80 8.47
C PRO A 619 -18.37 -30.83 7.34
N ALA A 620 -19.53 -30.18 7.44
CA ALA A 620 -19.92 -29.11 6.52
C ALA A 620 -19.67 -27.74 7.15
N ARG A 621 -19.13 -26.80 6.37
CA ARG A 621 -18.82 -25.42 6.74
C ARG A 621 -19.55 -24.48 5.79
N ILE A 622 -20.16 -23.42 6.30
CA ILE A 622 -20.71 -22.36 5.47
C ILE A 622 -19.82 -21.13 5.61
N SER A 623 -19.38 -20.59 4.48
CA SER A 623 -18.63 -19.35 4.36
C SER A 623 -19.32 -18.46 3.32
N THR A 624 -18.87 -17.23 3.14
CA THR A 624 -19.36 -16.36 2.07
C THR A 624 -18.18 -15.78 1.30
N TRP A 625 -18.33 -15.61 0.00
CA TRP A 625 -17.37 -14.88 -0.83
C TRP A 625 -18.15 -13.99 -1.79
N LYS A 626 -17.91 -12.68 -1.69
CA LYS A 626 -18.75 -11.65 -2.32
C LYS A 626 -20.20 -11.76 -1.82
N ASP A 627 -21.17 -11.85 -2.72
CA ASP A 627 -22.61 -11.94 -2.44
C ASP A 627 -23.13 -13.39 -2.38
N HIS A 628 -22.24 -14.39 -2.46
CA HIS A 628 -22.61 -15.79 -2.50
C HIS A 628 -22.31 -16.51 -1.18
N ALA A 629 -23.24 -17.37 -0.76
CA ALA A 629 -22.97 -18.39 0.24
C ALA A 629 -22.12 -19.51 -0.38
N ILE A 630 -21.03 -19.88 0.28
CA ILE A 630 -20.17 -21.01 -0.04
C ILE A 630 -20.42 -22.09 1.00
N VAL A 631 -20.85 -23.27 0.58
CA VAL A 631 -20.99 -24.42 1.48
C VAL A 631 -19.91 -25.43 1.14
N THR A 632 -19.02 -25.71 2.09
CA THR A 632 -17.96 -26.71 1.98
C THR A 632 -18.39 -27.95 2.73
N ALA A 633 -18.47 -29.11 2.09
CA ALA A 633 -18.76 -30.37 2.78
C ALA A 633 -17.92 -31.51 2.20
N ARG A 634 -17.64 -32.55 3.00
CA ARG A 634 -17.15 -33.82 2.45
C ARG A 634 -18.28 -34.54 1.75
N LEU A 635 -17.98 -35.15 0.59
CA LEU A 635 -19.01 -35.80 -0.22
C LEU A 635 -19.66 -37.00 0.48
N ALA A 636 -18.89 -37.76 1.28
CA ALA A 636 -19.39 -38.88 2.06
C ALA A 636 -20.49 -38.46 3.06
N ASP A 637 -20.36 -37.27 3.61
CA ASP A 637 -21.24 -36.73 4.65
C ASP A 637 -22.40 -35.90 4.08
N PHE A 638 -22.42 -35.68 2.76
CA PHE A 638 -23.51 -34.97 2.07
C PHE A 638 -24.84 -35.74 2.16
N ALA A 639 -24.76 -37.08 2.21
CA ALA A 639 -25.90 -37.97 2.39
C ALA A 639 -26.51 -37.90 3.81
N ASP A 640 -25.77 -37.35 4.78
CA ASP A 640 -26.22 -37.19 6.17
C ASP A 640 -26.79 -35.79 6.47
N ILE A 641 -26.72 -34.87 5.50
CA ILE A 641 -27.38 -33.56 5.58
C ILE A 641 -28.90 -33.76 5.46
N PRO A 642 -29.74 -33.19 6.35
CA PRO A 642 -31.20 -33.31 6.26
C PRO A 642 -31.73 -32.95 4.86
N GLU A 643 -32.67 -33.75 4.34
CA GLU A 643 -33.15 -33.70 2.95
C GLU A 643 -33.66 -32.31 2.55
N GLU A 644 -34.36 -31.62 3.46
CA GLU A 644 -34.88 -30.25 3.28
C GLU A 644 -33.76 -29.21 3.09
N ILE A 645 -32.63 -29.38 3.78
CA ILE A 645 -31.45 -28.51 3.66
C ILE A 645 -30.69 -28.85 2.38
N ARG A 646 -30.59 -30.15 2.05
CA ARG A 646 -29.95 -30.62 0.82
C ARG A 646 -30.68 -30.09 -0.42
N GLU A 647 -32.01 -30.15 -0.45
CA GLU A 647 -32.80 -29.57 -1.53
C GLU A 647 -32.64 -28.05 -1.62
N SER A 648 -32.63 -27.35 -0.47
CA SER A 648 -32.41 -25.89 -0.46
C SER A 648 -31.02 -25.50 -0.99
N LEU A 649 -29.96 -26.23 -0.60
CA LEU A 649 -28.60 -26.02 -1.08
C LEU A 649 -28.47 -26.31 -2.59
N LEU A 650 -29.07 -27.42 -3.05
CA LEU A 650 -29.06 -27.82 -4.47
C LEU A 650 -29.92 -26.92 -5.38
N THR A 651 -30.83 -26.13 -4.80
CA THR A 651 -31.71 -25.19 -5.54
C THR A 651 -31.33 -23.71 -5.39
N SER A 652 -30.41 -23.37 -4.48
CA SER A 652 -29.87 -22.02 -4.27
C SER A 652 -28.71 -21.67 -5.23
N GLU A 653 -28.42 -20.37 -5.41
CA GLU A 653 -27.21 -19.90 -6.12
C GLU A 653 -25.91 -19.99 -5.29
N ALA A 654 -25.92 -20.79 -4.20
CA ALA A 654 -24.76 -20.99 -3.36
C ALA A 654 -23.69 -21.83 -4.08
N LEU A 655 -22.41 -21.47 -3.91
CA LEU A 655 -21.30 -22.25 -4.45
C LEU A 655 -21.05 -23.47 -3.53
N LEU A 656 -21.22 -24.68 -4.04
CA LEU A 656 -20.94 -25.90 -3.29
C LEU A 656 -19.51 -26.38 -3.55
N VAL A 657 -18.70 -26.46 -2.49
CA VAL A 657 -17.34 -26.99 -2.52
C VAL A 657 -17.36 -28.39 -1.90
N LEU A 658 -17.06 -29.41 -2.70
CA LEU A 658 -17.11 -30.80 -2.26
C LEU A 658 -15.68 -31.33 -2.10
N GLU A 659 -15.32 -31.71 -0.88
CA GLU A 659 -14.09 -32.47 -0.65
C GLU A 659 -14.32 -33.90 -1.16
N VAL A 660 -13.57 -34.28 -2.20
CA VAL A 660 -13.74 -35.56 -2.90
C VAL A 660 -12.73 -36.59 -2.43
N GLU A 661 -13.24 -37.75 -2.05
CA GLU A 661 -12.45 -38.93 -1.70
C GLU A 661 -12.06 -39.75 -2.95
N PRO A 662 -10.96 -40.51 -2.93
CA PRO A 662 -10.45 -41.23 -4.10
C PRO A 662 -11.38 -42.34 -4.63
N ASP A 663 -12.31 -42.82 -3.82
CA ASP A 663 -13.11 -44.03 -4.02
C ASP A 663 -14.63 -43.78 -4.06
N MET A 664 -15.03 -42.66 -4.65
CA MET A 664 -16.45 -42.33 -4.88
C MET A 664 -17.26 -43.48 -5.48
N THR A 665 -18.47 -43.67 -4.96
CA THR A 665 -19.47 -44.63 -5.45
C THR A 665 -20.27 -44.05 -6.62
N SER A 666 -20.85 -44.92 -7.46
CA SER A 666 -21.66 -44.50 -8.61
C SER A 666 -22.90 -43.68 -8.21
N GLU A 667 -23.43 -43.91 -7.01
CA GLU A 667 -24.62 -43.24 -6.49
C GLU A 667 -24.32 -41.79 -6.06
N GLN A 668 -23.13 -41.55 -5.48
CA GLN A 668 -22.64 -40.20 -5.13
C GLN A 668 -22.41 -39.34 -6.38
N ILE A 669 -21.93 -39.95 -7.47
CA ILE A 669 -21.72 -39.29 -8.76
C ILE A 669 -23.04 -38.84 -9.39
N GLU A 670 -24.07 -39.69 -9.32
CA GLU A 670 -25.38 -39.40 -9.92
C GLU A 670 -26.16 -38.31 -9.16
N SER A 671 -25.95 -38.19 -7.85
CA SER A 671 -26.49 -37.10 -7.03
C SER A 671 -25.89 -35.73 -7.38
N ILE A 672 -24.58 -35.66 -7.68
CA ILE A 672 -23.93 -34.44 -8.16
C ILE A 672 -24.48 -34.04 -9.53
N ARG A 673 -24.65 -35.01 -10.44
CA ARG A 673 -25.13 -34.77 -11.82
C ARG A 673 -26.57 -34.26 -11.89
N SER A 674 -27.43 -34.72 -10.99
CA SER A 674 -28.88 -34.42 -11.02
C SER A 674 -29.26 -33.08 -10.35
N GLY A 675 -28.34 -32.45 -9.61
CA GLY A 675 -28.53 -31.10 -9.06
C GLY A 675 -28.44 -30.00 -10.11
N ARG A 676 -29.07 -28.84 -9.87
CA ARG A 676 -29.04 -27.67 -10.79
C ARG A 676 -27.68 -26.95 -10.87
N GLN A 677 -26.65 -27.45 -10.20
CA GLN A 677 -25.33 -26.81 -10.13
C GLN A 677 -24.49 -27.10 -11.37
N ARG A 678 -23.76 -26.09 -11.86
CA ARG A 678 -22.85 -26.21 -13.02
C ARG A 678 -21.36 -26.24 -12.66
N ARG A 679 -20.97 -26.15 -11.39
CA ARG A 679 -19.53 -26.15 -11.00
C ARG A 679 -19.28 -26.86 -9.68
N VAL A 680 -18.43 -27.88 -9.70
CA VAL A 680 -17.97 -28.63 -8.53
C VAL A 680 -16.51 -28.24 -8.24
N HIS A 681 -16.26 -27.79 -7.02
CA HIS A 681 -14.91 -27.43 -6.59
C HIS A 681 -14.27 -28.58 -5.80
N LEU A 682 -13.15 -29.10 -6.30
CA LEU A 682 -12.40 -30.20 -5.68
C LEU A 682 -11.26 -29.66 -4.84
N ASN A 683 -11.26 -29.97 -3.53
CA ASN A 683 -10.20 -29.59 -2.60
C ASN A 683 -9.47 -30.83 -2.05
N PHE A 684 -8.18 -30.97 -2.37
CA PHE A 684 -7.31 -32.05 -1.91
C PHE A 684 -6.41 -31.62 -0.74
N GLY A 685 -6.96 -30.85 0.21
CA GLY A 685 -6.21 -30.16 1.27
C GLY A 685 -5.35 -31.05 2.19
N ASN A 686 -4.68 -30.42 3.16
CA ASN A 686 -3.71 -30.99 4.13
C ASN A 686 -4.17 -32.24 4.93
N ALA A 687 -5.42 -32.68 4.78
CA ALA A 687 -5.95 -33.89 5.40
C ALA A 687 -5.41 -35.19 4.78
N TYR A 688 -4.89 -35.15 3.55
CA TYR A 688 -4.36 -36.33 2.86
C TYR A 688 -2.97 -36.09 2.25
N PRO A 689 -1.92 -35.88 3.07
CA PRO A 689 -0.57 -35.61 2.59
C PRO A 689 0.06 -36.80 1.82
N GLU A 690 -0.55 -37.98 1.89
CA GLU A 690 -0.06 -39.28 1.37
C GLU A 690 -0.70 -39.72 0.03
N LEU A 691 -1.67 -38.97 -0.51
CA LEU A 691 -2.42 -39.41 -1.72
C LEU A 691 -1.49 -39.60 -2.92
N ARG A 692 -1.54 -40.78 -3.54
CA ARG A 692 -0.69 -41.14 -4.67
C ARG A 692 -1.33 -40.68 -5.98
N GLU A 693 -0.49 -40.32 -6.95
CA GLU A 693 -0.87 -39.85 -8.29
C GLU A 693 -1.98 -40.66 -8.98
N ASN A 694 -1.97 -41.99 -8.82
CA ASN A 694 -2.95 -42.88 -9.46
C ASN A 694 -4.36 -42.75 -8.85
N GLU A 695 -4.46 -42.37 -7.58
CA GLU A 695 -5.73 -42.21 -6.86
C GLU A 695 -6.44 -40.92 -7.30
N ILE A 696 -5.68 -39.83 -7.49
CA ILE A 696 -6.19 -38.56 -8.05
C ILE A 696 -6.66 -38.74 -9.50
N LYS A 697 -5.85 -39.44 -10.32
CA LYS A 697 -6.21 -39.74 -11.72
C LYS A 697 -7.48 -40.60 -11.82
N SER A 698 -7.67 -41.54 -10.90
CA SER A 698 -8.88 -42.39 -10.87
C SER A 698 -10.14 -41.58 -10.55
N ALA A 699 -10.08 -40.70 -9.55
CA ALA A 699 -11.20 -39.83 -9.18
C ALA A 699 -11.60 -38.88 -10.33
N ILE A 700 -10.63 -38.22 -10.96
CA ILE A 700 -10.88 -37.32 -12.10
C ILE A 700 -11.48 -38.10 -13.29
N ARG A 701 -10.97 -39.30 -13.57
CA ARG A 701 -11.47 -40.13 -14.67
C ARG A 701 -12.94 -40.54 -14.46
N LYS A 702 -13.34 -40.91 -13.25
CA LYS A 702 -14.74 -41.24 -12.92
C LYS A 702 -15.69 -40.05 -13.11
N LEU A 703 -15.22 -38.83 -12.82
CA LEU A 703 -16.01 -37.60 -13.04
C LEU A 703 -16.20 -37.30 -14.54
N TYR A 704 -15.18 -37.55 -15.37
CA TYR A 704 -15.32 -37.45 -16.83
C TYR A 704 -16.16 -38.57 -17.45
N GLU A 705 -16.05 -39.80 -16.94
CA GLU A 705 -16.91 -40.93 -17.33
C GLU A 705 -18.39 -40.68 -16.99
N ALA A 706 -18.66 -39.74 -16.07
CA ALA A 706 -19.99 -39.25 -15.73
C ALA A 706 -20.45 -38.01 -16.55
N GLU A 707 -19.77 -37.72 -17.66
CA GLU A 707 -20.09 -36.63 -18.62
C GLU A 707 -19.95 -35.19 -18.07
N MET A 708 -19.23 -34.98 -16.96
CA MET A 708 -18.91 -33.62 -16.49
C MET A 708 -17.84 -32.97 -17.37
N SER A 709 -18.02 -31.71 -17.79
CA SER A 709 -17.05 -31.00 -18.62
C SER A 709 -15.92 -30.37 -17.79
N ARG A 710 -14.82 -29.98 -18.45
CA ARG A 710 -13.69 -29.32 -17.79
C ARG A 710 -14.09 -27.98 -17.14
N ASP A 711 -15.07 -27.28 -17.68
CA ASP A 711 -15.53 -25.98 -17.16
C ASP A 711 -16.45 -26.13 -15.93
N ASP A 712 -16.93 -27.36 -15.71
CA ASP A 712 -17.76 -27.74 -14.56
C ASP A 712 -16.91 -28.18 -13.35
N ILE A 713 -15.58 -28.28 -13.49
CA ILE A 713 -14.66 -28.76 -12.45
C ILE A 713 -13.60 -27.71 -12.14
N LEU A 714 -13.63 -27.15 -10.93
CA LEU A 714 -12.64 -26.17 -10.45
C LEU A 714 -11.75 -26.81 -9.36
N LEU A 715 -10.44 -26.87 -9.60
CA LEU A 715 -9.47 -27.49 -8.70
C LEU A 715 -8.86 -26.43 -7.77
N LEU A 716 -9.00 -26.59 -6.44
CA LEU A 716 -8.33 -25.77 -5.43
C LEU A 716 -7.13 -26.54 -4.84
N SER A 717 -5.93 -25.97 -4.97
CA SER A 717 -4.67 -26.65 -4.61
C SER A 717 -4.16 -26.30 -3.22
N GLY A 718 -3.86 -27.31 -2.42
CA GLY A 718 -2.82 -27.27 -1.38
C GLY A 718 -1.42 -27.48 -1.97
N GLY A 719 -0.37 -27.09 -1.24
CA GLY A 719 1.01 -26.88 -1.75
C GLY A 719 1.68 -28.00 -2.57
N ASN A 720 1.22 -29.26 -2.48
CA ASN A 720 1.84 -30.39 -3.18
C ASN A 720 1.40 -30.58 -4.65
N LEU A 721 0.31 -29.93 -5.10
CA LEU A 721 -0.19 -30.07 -6.48
C LEU A 721 0.59 -29.26 -7.54
N ARG A 722 1.42 -28.28 -7.13
CA ARG A 722 2.27 -27.52 -8.07
C ARG A 722 3.33 -28.37 -8.78
N ARG A 723 3.73 -29.52 -8.21
CA ARG A 723 4.63 -30.49 -8.87
C ARG A 723 3.92 -31.29 -9.97
N PHE A 724 2.62 -31.50 -9.83
CA PHE A 724 1.83 -32.40 -10.68
C PHE A 724 1.53 -31.84 -12.07
N PHE A 725 1.28 -30.53 -12.19
CA PHE A 725 0.97 -29.89 -13.48
C PHE A 725 2.19 -29.64 -14.38
N LYS A 726 3.41 -29.96 -13.90
CA LYS A 726 4.65 -29.86 -14.69
C LYS A 726 5.02 -31.13 -15.46
N SER A 727 4.39 -32.27 -15.15
CA SER A 727 4.50 -33.55 -15.88
C SER A 727 3.21 -33.83 -16.63
#